data_AF-A0AB37Z9L6-F1
#
_entry.id   AF-A0AB37Z9L6-F1
#
_cell.length_a   1.000
_cell.length_b   1.000
_cell.length_c   1.000
_cell.angle_alpha   90.00
_cell.angle_beta   90.00
_cell.angle_gamma   90.00
#
_symmetry.space_group_name_H-M   'P 1'
#
loop_
_entity.id
_entity.type
_entity.pdbx_description
1 polymer ?
#
loop_
_entity_poly.entity_id
_entity_poly.type
_entity_poly.pdbx_seq_one_letter_code
_entity_poly.pdbx_strand_id
1 'polypeptide(L)'
;MINLDKNAAVWFVDDSQVGVEFNRSVTNVRKLFFSLPESNVLAGRTSSPNKLRKFFELGIDLKGFTRKQVEQLITYGFKKTSVKLSDVDARFSQLKPTHLQTLSNFFRFAFIDLWARKKFLAPLSLMGVLHQNELYDALSLDSGVETLILLRSMSPQSALPSSIPLKDDSSGRLGFWLRLLLSTTFYSVEDMNEADIKVLFGAANGVGDLPLRRHYVNDFLVTLSRNTPAIADVVEKIISDYKIAKKEEREQACTKKARHARMHEPQERKKRNNQSLLINQSMAVAVEYSSGESALSLSDFIKNHLKPSRIKFIFNREDGVDNSPIYSRLPKKVDDFSDLLNELFRSFLKSKNYQKDSQPIFLLNLVMSYAAVYLPSFYFRRDQSLDDYPTSMNDFQCSLFITREATISDRVLKASKEMPMTFLNYLDLCAKQYEWTQDTHYSRVLMLEQWCQYVEDHNSIIPKCDKFKSTFSPACYPKIQKRYGTVKKPIPRSYFSTFISMLYSLEYLVMHINDMLVQDVVNDAGKAGYLGNFGILNGALYKPTLGELRENIAWKGIWGKEGQSYSLVDLDALNYCPIFFHEGKVQRFEFLPRFYSFSSYQIDGSWQERIVPNHIRVTQLMCETGLRQAHLIWLNKDKYDCVLDRYNQSQLAPLFVSSDKSHGAWTAIVSRRVYEVLDRQRTWYDQCSDPSYQEDLWYGLKEGARFGRYKPLFRLPKSNQTLWYNFHIFPTLLLILQYFIKVQLGDKDGADLVYLKEGKNKLPFDDYSSKFLSGIGKSSVRSDHTPHGLRAGFVSEAMNWLPASIIGSMMTGQTESLVWYYTVSDTDSMPSHQQLLENYLMKNMDKLNDGDAPELAEAVLRVNAKLISDIETDPEAAIQTHGLMSLTGVKEDKDGLGVLRGKHFTELAHNPCHICPFNNNCPQEVVRALGGERICSLCVYAIRGIVHLPAICAEKDKCKEMMAGILKKLNEYRIRKPSAQDKQVMDNLESEHDRYTREVYAYEAIEQQLYMMSRNGQGEGFFLQEKEQLLSHFERVELTSAEHLIKRLVDVQNFPDTSSPELDSQFAYMRAVMLMKEGNMLEGFKPTPKTPGMALATQIASMISTGSLDAMDVFRIASDPVKALVIEEPEVKPSLIFNSPGDV
;
A
#
# COMPACT_ATOMS: atom_id res chain seq x y z
N MET A 1 29.83 -10.15 -44.55
CA MET A 1 28.75 -10.53 -45.49
C MET A 1 27.83 -11.52 -44.81
N ILE A 2 26.50 -11.40 -44.99
CA ILE A 2 25.49 -12.25 -44.32
C ILE A 2 24.54 -12.88 -45.34
N ASN A 3 24.29 -14.19 -45.24
CA ASN A 3 23.21 -14.86 -45.93
C ASN A 3 21.94 -14.89 -45.05
N LEU A 4 20.89 -14.20 -45.49
CA LEU A 4 19.57 -14.20 -44.83
C LEU A 4 18.53 -15.08 -45.56
N ASP A 5 18.91 -15.75 -46.65
CA ASP A 5 18.00 -16.61 -47.38
C ASP A 5 17.65 -17.86 -46.56
N LYS A 6 16.38 -18.27 -46.62
CA LYS A 6 15.89 -19.44 -45.90
C LYS A 6 16.38 -20.74 -46.55
N ASN A 7 16.61 -20.78 -47.85
CA ASN A 7 16.80 -21.99 -48.64
C ASN A 7 18.05 -21.97 -49.55
N ALA A 8 18.45 -20.81 -50.07
CA ALA A 8 19.59 -20.67 -50.99
C ALA A 8 20.92 -20.47 -50.25
N ALA A 9 21.96 -21.16 -50.70
CA ALA A 9 23.33 -20.96 -50.24
C ALA A 9 24.04 -19.88 -51.07
N VAL A 10 24.96 -19.14 -50.45
CA VAL A 10 25.85 -18.20 -51.15
C VAL A 10 27.19 -18.87 -51.35
N TRP A 11 27.68 -18.96 -52.59
CA TRP A 11 28.95 -19.63 -52.92
C TRP A 11 30.05 -18.60 -53.19
N PHE A 12 31.26 -18.87 -52.69
CA PHE A 12 32.47 -18.05 -52.92
C PHE A 12 33.44 -18.70 -53.93
N VAL A 13 32.94 -19.64 -54.71
CA VAL A 13 33.67 -20.37 -55.75
C VAL A 13 32.78 -20.55 -56.97
N ASP A 14 33.38 -20.66 -58.15
CA ASP A 14 32.65 -20.88 -59.40
C ASP A 14 31.85 -22.19 -59.37
N ASP A 15 30.73 -22.22 -60.11
CA ASP A 15 29.84 -23.39 -60.19
C ASP A 15 30.54 -24.70 -60.57
N SER A 16 31.64 -24.62 -61.34
CA SER A 16 32.49 -25.75 -61.73
C SER A 16 33.37 -26.30 -60.60
N GLN A 17 33.64 -25.49 -59.57
CA GLN A 17 34.46 -25.86 -58.41
C GLN A 17 33.64 -26.34 -57.21
N VAL A 18 32.32 -26.11 -57.20
CA VAL A 18 31.43 -26.49 -56.08
C VAL A 18 31.55 -27.98 -55.70
N GLY A 19 31.52 -28.90 -56.68
CA GLY A 19 31.70 -30.34 -56.42
C GLY A 19 33.11 -30.70 -55.94
N VAL A 20 34.14 -30.04 -56.48
CA VAL A 20 35.54 -30.24 -56.08
C VAL A 20 35.77 -29.83 -54.63
N GLU A 21 35.27 -28.66 -54.24
CA GLU A 21 35.36 -28.15 -52.87
C GLU A 21 34.49 -28.94 -51.89
N PHE A 22 33.28 -29.35 -52.28
CA PHE A 22 32.47 -30.24 -51.46
C PHE A 22 33.15 -31.59 -51.22
N ASN A 23 33.76 -32.19 -52.25
CA ASN A 23 34.53 -33.43 -52.10
C ASN A 23 35.78 -33.27 -51.22
N ARG A 24 36.45 -32.11 -51.24
CA ARG A 24 37.53 -31.77 -50.30
C ARG A 24 37.02 -31.78 -48.85
N SER A 25 35.89 -31.12 -48.59
CA SER A 25 35.25 -31.12 -47.26
C SER A 25 34.81 -32.51 -46.80
N VAL A 26 34.21 -33.31 -47.69
CA VAL A 26 33.88 -34.71 -47.40
C VAL A 26 35.13 -35.53 -47.08
N THR A 27 36.25 -35.28 -47.77
CA THR A 27 37.52 -35.96 -47.50
C THR A 27 38.11 -35.58 -46.13
N ASN A 28 38.07 -34.31 -45.75
CA ASN A 28 38.52 -33.84 -44.43
C ASN A 28 37.68 -34.46 -43.30
N VAL A 29 36.35 -34.30 -43.38
CA VAL A 29 35.43 -34.86 -42.38
C VAL A 29 35.52 -36.39 -42.34
N ARG A 30 35.75 -37.07 -43.47
CA ARG A 30 36.01 -38.51 -43.50
C ARG A 30 37.28 -38.90 -42.74
N LYS A 31 38.38 -38.14 -42.88
CA LYS A 31 39.62 -38.39 -42.12
C LYS A 31 39.37 -38.26 -40.61
N LEU A 32 38.78 -37.14 -40.19
CA LEU A 32 38.40 -36.88 -38.79
C LEU A 32 37.46 -37.95 -38.23
N PHE A 33 36.47 -38.38 -39.01
CA PHE A 33 35.52 -39.43 -38.59
C PHE A 33 36.22 -40.76 -38.29
N PHE A 34 37.26 -41.11 -39.03
CA PHE A 34 38.00 -42.38 -38.88
C PHE A 34 39.27 -42.28 -38.02
N SER A 35 39.67 -41.08 -37.57
CA SER A 35 40.80 -40.90 -36.64
C SER A 35 40.39 -40.88 -35.16
N LEU A 36 39.09 -40.80 -34.85
CA LEU A 36 38.57 -40.87 -33.48
C LEU A 36 38.55 -42.32 -32.95
N PRO A 37 38.97 -42.59 -31.70
CA PRO A 37 38.97 -43.95 -31.13
C PRO A 37 37.57 -44.59 -31.06
N GLU A 38 37.45 -45.86 -31.44
CA GLU A 38 36.17 -46.60 -31.37
C GLU A 38 35.61 -46.74 -29.94
N SER A 39 36.45 -46.54 -28.90
CA SER A 39 36.09 -46.68 -27.48
C SER A 39 35.15 -45.59 -26.95
N ASN A 40 35.17 -44.38 -27.50
CA ASN A 40 34.43 -43.24 -26.93
C ASN A 40 33.02 -43.07 -27.54
N VAL A 41 32.74 -43.75 -28.66
CA VAL A 41 31.41 -43.79 -29.31
C VAL A 41 30.40 -44.65 -28.52
N LEU A 42 30.78 -45.18 -27.35
CA LEU A 42 30.03 -46.16 -26.55
C LEU A 42 29.06 -45.54 -25.53
N ALA A 43 28.20 -44.64 -25.99
CA ALA A 43 27.00 -44.21 -25.27
C ALA A 43 25.73 -44.29 -26.16
N GLY A 44 25.62 -45.34 -26.99
CA GLY A 44 24.38 -45.71 -27.68
C GLY A 44 24.53 -46.01 -29.18
N ARG A 45 24.39 -47.29 -29.55
CA ARG A 45 24.25 -47.83 -30.92
C ARG A 45 25.49 -47.75 -31.82
N THR A 46 26.39 -48.70 -31.60
CA THR A 46 27.53 -49.16 -32.44
C THR A 46 27.17 -49.38 -33.93
N SER A 47 26.97 -48.30 -34.70
CA SER A 47 26.51 -48.42 -36.08
C SER A 47 26.97 -47.34 -37.06
N SER A 48 27.33 -46.14 -36.60
CA SER A 48 27.62 -45.01 -37.52
C SER A 48 28.87 -45.20 -38.42
N PRO A 49 30.03 -45.70 -37.94
CA PRO A 49 31.20 -45.90 -38.80
C PRO A 49 30.96 -46.94 -39.90
N ASN A 50 30.36 -48.09 -39.56
CA ASN A 50 30.06 -49.15 -40.52
C ASN A 50 28.97 -48.71 -41.54
N LYS A 51 28.01 -47.88 -41.13
CA LYS A 51 27.04 -47.28 -42.05
C LYS A 51 27.70 -46.32 -43.05
N LEU A 52 28.75 -45.58 -42.64
CA LEU A 52 29.48 -44.66 -43.52
C LEU A 52 30.47 -45.40 -44.43
N ARG A 53 31.17 -46.44 -43.97
CA ARG A 53 32.00 -47.32 -44.82
C ARG A 53 31.16 -47.84 -46.01
N LYS A 54 29.97 -48.36 -45.72
CA LYS A 54 29.03 -48.84 -46.74
C LYS A 54 28.53 -47.78 -47.74
N PHE A 55 28.55 -46.49 -47.39
CA PHE A 55 28.29 -45.42 -48.36
C PHE A 55 29.48 -45.20 -49.30
N PHE A 56 30.70 -45.16 -48.77
CA PHE A 56 31.90 -44.99 -49.59
C PHE A 56 32.19 -46.21 -50.50
N GLU A 57 31.70 -47.40 -50.12
CA GLU A 57 31.71 -48.61 -50.96
C GLU A 57 30.81 -48.49 -52.22
N LEU A 58 29.88 -47.53 -52.30
CA LEU A 58 29.02 -47.32 -53.48
C LEU A 58 29.73 -46.70 -54.69
N GLY A 59 31.00 -46.29 -54.56
CA GLY A 59 31.77 -45.70 -55.66
C GLY A 59 31.18 -44.40 -56.22
N ILE A 60 30.51 -43.61 -55.39
CA ILE A 60 29.93 -42.32 -55.79
C ILE A 60 31.06 -41.29 -55.91
N ASP A 61 31.34 -40.83 -57.14
CA ASP A 61 32.29 -39.74 -57.37
C ASP A 61 31.65 -38.39 -57.01
N LEU A 62 31.94 -37.94 -55.78
CA LEU A 62 31.50 -36.65 -55.26
C LEU A 62 32.25 -35.48 -55.90
N LYS A 63 33.40 -35.69 -56.54
CA LYS A 63 34.17 -34.63 -57.21
C LYS A 63 33.46 -34.16 -58.48
N GLY A 64 32.78 -35.06 -59.18
CA GLY A 64 31.96 -34.77 -60.35
C GLY A 64 30.57 -34.19 -60.06
N PHE A 65 30.23 -33.91 -58.80
CA PHE A 65 28.90 -33.38 -58.46
C PHE A 65 28.72 -31.94 -58.96
N THR A 66 27.62 -31.71 -59.68
CA THR A 66 27.21 -30.36 -60.09
C THR A 66 26.75 -29.53 -58.88
N ARG A 67 26.82 -28.20 -58.99
CA ARG A 67 26.28 -27.28 -57.97
C ARG A 67 24.85 -27.65 -57.55
N LYS A 68 23.99 -27.98 -58.52
CA LYS A 68 22.61 -28.42 -58.28
C LYS A 68 22.52 -29.64 -57.35
N GLN A 69 23.38 -30.65 -57.53
CA GLN A 69 23.40 -31.84 -56.68
C GLN A 69 23.88 -31.52 -55.25
N VAL A 70 24.85 -30.61 -55.10
CA VAL A 70 25.30 -30.15 -53.77
C VAL A 70 24.21 -29.31 -53.09
N GLU A 71 23.49 -28.46 -53.81
CA GLU A 71 22.34 -27.71 -53.28
C GLU A 71 21.14 -28.62 -52.91
N GLN A 72 20.93 -29.72 -53.65
CA GLN A 72 19.98 -30.77 -53.24
C GLN A 72 20.42 -31.47 -51.94
N LEU A 73 21.73 -31.70 -51.71
CA LEU A 73 22.24 -32.21 -50.43
C LEU A 73 22.08 -31.21 -49.28
N ILE A 74 22.27 -29.91 -49.52
CA ILE A 74 21.96 -28.84 -48.54
C ILE A 74 20.47 -28.88 -48.19
N THR A 75 19.60 -28.99 -49.20
CA THR A 75 18.14 -29.08 -49.05
C THR A 75 17.70 -30.36 -48.33
N TYR A 76 18.42 -31.47 -48.51
CA TYR A 76 18.23 -32.70 -47.72
C TYR A 76 18.56 -32.50 -46.22
N GLY A 77 19.39 -31.51 -45.89
CA GLY A 77 19.69 -31.09 -44.53
C GLY A 77 18.57 -30.34 -43.80
N PHE A 78 17.46 -29.98 -44.46
CA PHE A 78 16.39 -29.16 -43.88
C PHE A 78 15.39 -29.99 -43.03
N LYS A 79 14.72 -29.35 -42.07
CA LYS A 79 13.76 -30.02 -41.15
C LYS A 79 12.52 -30.62 -41.86
N LYS A 80 12.08 -30.01 -42.96
CA LYS A 80 10.99 -30.48 -43.81
C LYS A 80 11.46 -30.35 -45.25
N THR A 81 11.87 -31.46 -45.85
CA THR A 81 12.39 -31.50 -47.21
C THR A 81 11.59 -32.50 -48.04
N SER A 82 11.30 -32.14 -49.29
CA SER A 82 10.75 -33.05 -50.30
C SER A 82 11.85 -33.82 -51.05
N VAL A 83 13.09 -33.34 -50.99
CA VAL A 83 14.25 -33.94 -51.65
C VAL A 83 14.66 -35.21 -50.90
N LYS A 84 14.83 -36.31 -51.63
CA LYS A 84 15.43 -37.55 -51.16
C LYS A 84 16.87 -37.65 -51.67
N LEU A 85 17.71 -38.42 -50.97
CA LEU A 85 19.08 -38.66 -51.46
C LEU A 85 19.10 -39.36 -52.83
N SER A 86 18.09 -40.16 -53.17
CA SER A 86 17.89 -40.73 -54.52
C SER A 86 17.81 -39.68 -55.64
N ASP A 87 17.40 -38.46 -55.30
CA ASP A 87 17.17 -37.37 -56.25
C ASP A 87 18.48 -36.59 -56.52
N VAL A 88 19.53 -36.87 -55.73
CA VAL A 88 20.91 -36.38 -55.89
C VAL A 88 21.73 -37.37 -56.73
N ASP A 89 21.64 -38.66 -56.41
CA ASP A 89 22.22 -39.77 -57.15
C ASP A 89 21.38 -41.05 -56.91
N ALA A 90 20.98 -41.73 -57.98
CA ALA A 90 20.12 -42.90 -57.91
C ALA A 90 20.71 -44.03 -57.02
N ARG A 91 22.04 -44.12 -56.89
CA ARG A 91 22.73 -45.14 -56.07
C ARG A 91 22.43 -45.03 -54.57
N PHE A 92 22.02 -43.85 -54.08
CA PHE A 92 21.60 -43.69 -52.68
C PHE A 92 20.38 -44.55 -52.31
N SER A 93 19.58 -44.99 -53.29
CA SER A 93 18.44 -45.91 -53.08
C SER A 93 18.84 -47.28 -52.53
N GLN A 94 20.11 -47.68 -52.69
CA GLN A 94 20.65 -48.97 -52.20
C GLN A 94 20.87 -49.00 -50.68
N LEU A 95 20.75 -47.85 -49.99
CA LEU A 95 21.00 -47.73 -48.56
C LEU A 95 19.73 -47.88 -47.72
N LYS A 96 19.78 -48.75 -46.69
CA LYS A 96 18.66 -48.87 -45.73
C LYS A 96 18.39 -47.53 -45.03
N PRO A 97 17.13 -47.16 -44.68
CA PRO A 97 16.79 -45.88 -44.05
C PRO A 97 17.66 -45.46 -42.86
N THR A 98 18.15 -46.43 -42.07
CA THR A 98 19.05 -46.22 -40.93
C THR A 98 20.44 -45.65 -41.29
N HIS A 99 20.86 -45.70 -42.56
CA HIS A 99 22.10 -45.09 -43.06
C HIS A 99 21.88 -43.62 -43.43
N LEU A 100 20.68 -43.30 -43.94
CA LEU A 100 20.34 -41.97 -44.45
C LEU A 100 20.42 -40.89 -43.35
N GLN A 101 20.00 -41.25 -42.12
CA GLN A 101 20.15 -40.37 -40.95
C GLN A 101 21.62 -40.10 -40.59
N THR A 102 22.48 -41.12 -40.66
CA THR A 102 23.93 -40.97 -40.42
C THR A 102 24.57 -40.13 -41.52
N LEU A 103 24.18 -40.31 -42.78
CA LEU A 103 24.63 -39.49 -43.91
C LEU A 103 24.16 -38.03 -43.81
N SER A 104 22.95 -37.77 -43.33
CA SER A 104 22.45 -36.40 -43.12
C SER A 104 23.34 -35.62 -42.14
N ASN A 105 23.75 -36.24 -41.02
CA ASN A 105 24.71 -35.64 -40.09
C ASN A 105 26.11 -35.49 -40.71
N PHE A 106 26.59 -36.51 -41.43
CA PHE A 106 27.90 -36.48 -42.08
C PHE A 106 28.02 -35.35 -43.12
N PHE A 107 27.00 -35.16 -43.96
CA PHE A 107 26.99 -34.04 -44.92
C PHE A 107 26.85 -32.68 -44.23
N ARG A 108 26.14 -32.58 -43.10
CA ARG A 108 26.13 -31.35 -42.28
C ARG A 108 27.52 -31.00 -41.74
N PHE A 109 28.32 -31.98 -41.35
CA PHE A 109 29.73 -31.74 -41.01
C PHE A 109 30.55 -31.31 -42.23
N ALA A 110 30.35 -31.91 -43.41
CA ALA A 110 31.01 -31.45 -44.63
C ALA A 110 30.63 -29.99 -44.96
N PHE A 111 29.40 -29.56 -44.68
CA PHE A 111 29.01 -28.16 -44.79
C PHE A 111 29.64 -27.26 -43.71
N ILE A 112 29.85 -27.75 -42.48
CA ILE A 112 30.59 -26.97 -41.45
C ILE A 112 32.06 -26.76 -41.88
N ASP A 113 32.76 -27.78 -42.37
CA ASP A 113 34.11 -27.66 -42.94
C ASP A 113 34.13 -26.70 -44.14
N LEU A 114 33.16 -26.81 -45.05
CA LEU A 114 33.07 -25.98 -46.26
C LEU A 114 32.88 -24.49 -45.93
N TRP A 115 32.14 -24.18 -44.87
CA TRP A 115 32.04 -22.83 -44.31
C TRP A 115 33.38 -22.41 -43.69
N ALA A 116 33.97 -23.24 -42.82
CA ALA A 116 35.24 -22.92 -42.15
C ALA A 116 36.39 -22.66 -43.13
N ARG A 117 36.45 -23.39 -44.26
CA ARG A 117 37.39 -23.17 -45.37
C ARG A 117 37.02 -21.98 -46.27
N LYS A 118 36.09 -21.13 -45.83
CA LYS A 118 35.61 -19.89 -46.46
C LYS A 118 35.10 -20.09 -47.90
N LYS A 119 34.36 -21.18 -48.18
CA LYS A 119 33.87 -21.52 -49.54
C LYS A 119 32.41 -21.21 -49.80
N PHE A 120 31.57 -21.12 -48.77
CA PHE A 120 30.15 -20.81 -48.91
C PHE A 120 29.54 -20.28 -47.60
N LEU A 121 28.34 -19.69 -47.66
CA LEU A 121 27.47 -19.40 -46.52
C LEU A 121 26.21 -20.27 -46.58
N ALA A 122 25.88 -20.90 -45.47
CA ALA A 122 24.71 -21.76 -45.34
C ALA A 122 23.38 -20.98 -45.37
N PRO A 123 22.30 -21.57 -45.89
CA PRO A 123 20.94 -21.07 -45.72
C PRO A 123 20.39 -21.33 -44.32
N LEU A 124 19.49 -20.46 -43.84
CA LEU A 124 18.96 -20.53 -42.46
C LEU A 124 18.14 -21.80 -42.14
N SER A 125 17.65 -22.53 -43.16
CA SER A 125 16.93 -23.80 -42.96
C SER A 125 17.85 -25.02 -42.76
N LEU A 126 19.17 -24.89 -42.99
CA LEU A 126 20.12 -25.97 -42.74
C LEU A 126 20.08 -26.34 -41.26
N MET A 127 19.79 -27.60 -40.94
CA MET A 127 19.77 -28.07 -39.54
C MET A 127 21.17 -28.30 -39.00
N GLY A 128 21.35 -28.07 -37.69
CA GLY A 128 22.58 -28.43 -36.98
C GLY A 128 22.78 -29.95 -36.90
N VAL A 129 23.98 -30.36 -36.47
CA VAL A 129 24.31 -31.76 -36.19
C VAL A 129 23.64 -32.22 -34.89
N LEU A 130 23.21 -33.49 -34.84
CA LEU A 130 22.61 -34.10 -33.66
C LEU A 130 23.45 -35.29 -33.16
N HIS A 131 23.67 -35.38 -31.84
CA HIS A 131 24.25 -36.55 -31.15
C HIS A 131 25.62 -37.02 -31.66
N GLN A 132 26.49 -36.11 -32.10
CA GLN A 132 27.89 -36.42 -32.51
C GLN A 132 28.86 -35.35 -31.97
N ASN A 133 28.86 -35.19 -30.65
CA ASN A 133 29.53 -34.10 -29.94
C ASN A 133 31.06 -34.11 -30.09
N GLU A 134 31.70 -35.27 -29.89
CA GLU A 134 33.15 -35.43 -29.96
C GLU A 134 33.71 -35.11 -31.36
N LEU A 135 33.00 -35.54 -32.41
CA LEU A 135 33.35 -35.22 -33.79
C LEU A 135 33.14 -33.73 -34.10
N TYR A 136 32.18 -33.07 -33.46
CA TYR A 136 32.01 -31.63 -33.58
C TYR A 136 33.14 -30.90 -32.86
N ASP A 137 33.53 -31.32 -31.66
CA ASP A 137 34.68 -30.75 -30.94
C ASP A 137 35.98 -30.91 -31.75
N ALA A 138 36.23 -32.11 -32.29
CA ALA A 138 37.39 -32.40 -33.13
C ALA A 138 37.39 -31.58 -34.42
N LEU A 139 36.26 -31.45 -35.13
CA LEU A 139 36.15 -30.62 -36.34
C LEU A 139 36.32 -29.13 -36.03
N SER A 140 35.74 -28.64 -34.93
CA SER A 140 35.92 -27.24 -34.51
C SER A 140 37.40 -26.93 -34.28
N LEU A 141 38.14 -27.82 -33.59
CA LEU A 141 39.57 -27.66 -33.37
C LEU A 141 40.40 -27.76 -34.67
N ASP A 142 40.16 -28.77 -35.50
CA ASP A 142 40.87 -28.97 -36.79
C ASP A 142 40.64 -27.80 -37.75
N SER A 143 39.46 -27.18 -37.70
CA SER A 143 39.14 -26.02 -38.53
C SER A 143 39.93 -24.76 -38.18
N GLY A 144 40.43 -24.64 -36.94
CA GLY A 144 41.10 -23.44 -36.44
C GLY A 144 40.22 -22.18 -36.37
N VAL A 145 38.90 -22.27 -36.57
CA VAL A 145 38.00 -21.12 -36.62
C VAL A 145 37.57 -20.70 -35.22
N GLU A 146 38.08 -19.54 -34.78
CA GLU A 146 37.90 -19.00 -33.42
C GLU A 146 36.42 -18.96 -32.99
N THR A 147 35.55 -18.32 -33.77
CA THR A 147 34.13 -18.13 -33.41
C THR A 147 33.37 -19.46 -33.30
N LEU A 148 33.77 -20.46 -34.10
CA LEU A 148 33.19 -21.79 -34.08
C LEU A 148 33.63 -22.58 -32.84
N ILE A 149 34.91 -22.47 -32.46
CA ILE A 149 35.45 -23.05 -31.21
C ILE A 149 34.77 -22.40 -30.00
N LEU A 150 34.70 -21.06 -29.99
CA LEU A 150 34.09 -20.27 -28.92
C LEU A 150 32.64 -20.69 -28.67
N LEU A 151 31.78 -20.67 -29.70
CA LEU A 151 30.39 -21.10 -29.55
C LEU A 151 30.27 -22.60 -29.22
N ARG A 152 31.10 -23.47 -29.81
CA ARG A 152 31.03 -24.91 -29.55
C ARG A 152 31.34 -25.23 -28.08
N SER A 153 32.34 -24.57 -27.50
CA SER A 153 32.73 -24.73 -26.08
C SER A 153 31.57 -24.48 -25.11
N MET A 154 30.69 -23.53 -25.42
CA MET A 154 29.56 -23.14 -24.55
C MET A 154 28.50 -24.25 -24.41
N SER A 155 28.56 -25.33 -25.20
CA SER A 155 27.66 -26.47 -25.08
C SER A 155 27.97 -27.27 -23.81
N PRO A 156 26.97 -27.56 -22.95
CA PRO A 156 27.15 -28.49 -21.83
C PRO A 156 27.50 -29.93 -22.26
N GLN A 157 27.46 -30.21 -23.57
CA GLN A 157 27.88 -31.47 -24.18
C GLN A 157 29.16 -31.31 -25.04
N SER A 158 29.99 -30.29 -24.81
CA SER A 158 31.33 -30.16 -25.39
C SER A 158 32.40 -30.52 -24.36
N ALA A 159 33.47 -31.15 -24.81
CA ALA A 159 34.68 -31.36 -24.01
C ALA A 159 35.67 -30.18 -24.12
N LEU A 160 35.37 -29.16 -24.93
CA LEU A 160 36.23 -27.99 -25.09
C LEU A 160 36.14 -27.07 -23.84
N PRO A 161 37.26 -26.50 -23.36
CA PRO A 161 37.23 -25.56 -22.25
C PRO A 161 36.45 -24.30 -22.65
N SER A 162 35.48 -23.92 -21.82
CA SER A 162 34.62 -22.76 -22.07
C SER A 162 34.73 -21.71 -20.99
N SER A 163 34.72 -20.44 -21.40
CA SER A 163 34.60 -19.29 -20.50
C SER A 163 33.15 -18.94 -20.17
N ILE A 164 32.14 -19.62 -20.72
CA ILE A 164 30.72 -19.52 -20.33
C ILE A 164 29.98 -20.84 -20.68
N PRO A 165 30.07 -21.91 -19.86
CA PRO A 165 29.26 -23.10 -20.06
C PRO A 165 27.77 -22.79 -19.86
N LEU A 166 26.92 -23.15 -20.82
CA LEU A 166 25.48 -22.91 -20.73
C LEU A 166 24.80 -23.97 -19.83
N LYS A 167 23.87 -23.56 -18.96
CA LYS A 167 22.97 -24.47 -18.21
C LYS A 167 22.09 -25.28 -19.21
N ASP A 168 21.83 -26.56 -18.96
CA ASP A 168 21.28 -27.55 -19.92
C ASP A 168 20.02 -27.11 -20.71
N ASP A 169 19.10 -26.39 -20.07
CA ASP A 169 17.88 -25.83 -20.68
C ASP A 169 18.16 -24.91 -21.89
N SER A 170 19.41 -24.46 -22.06
CA SER A 170 19.85 -23.52 -23.10
C SER A 170 20.27 -24.19 -24.41
N SER A 171 20.40 -25.53 -24.43
CA SER A 171 20.91 -26.32 -25.57
C SER A 171 20.25 -25.97 -26.92
N GLY A 172 18.94 -25.70 -26.92
CA GLY A 172 18.21 -25.28 -28.10
C GLY A 172 18.66 -23.94 -28.70
N ARG A 173 19.13 -22.98 -27.88
CA ARG A 173 19.61 -21.65 -28.32
C ARG A 173 20.91 -21.75 -29.10
N LEU A 174 21.88 -22.49 -28.56
CA LEU A 174 23.17 -22.70 -29.21
C LEU A 174 23.02 -23.35 -30.58
N GLY A 175 22.05 -24.26 -30.74
CA GLY A 175 21.69 -24.83 -32.02
C GLY A 175 21.13 -23.82 -33.05
N PHE A 176 20.60 -22.67 -32.64
CA PHE A 176 20.31 -21.54 -33.56
C PHE A 176 21.54 -20.69 -33.83
N TRP A 177 22.40 -20.46 -32.84
CA TRP A 177 23.64 -19.69 -32.99
C TRP A 177 24.64 -20.32 -33.93
N LEU A 178 24.90 -21.62 -33.80
CA LEU A 178 25.79 -22.33 -34.72
C LEU A 178 25.28 -22.29 -36.17
N ARG A 179 23.94 -22.37 -36.37
CA ARG A 179 23.33 -22.20 -37.71
C ARG A 179 23.45 -20.76 -38.23
N LEU A 180 23.29 -19.78 -37.35
CA LEU A 180 23.48 -18.37 -37.70
C LEU A 180 24.93 -18.10 -38.08
N LEU A 181 25.90 -18.63 -37.33
CA LEU A 181 27.33 -18.47 -37.60
C LEU A 181 27.68 -18.94 -39.02
N LEU A 182 27.21 -20.12 -39.42
CA LEU A 182 27.39 -20.68 -40.77
C LEU A 182 26.77 -19.82 -41.89
N SER A 183 25.87 -18.88 -41.58
CA SER A 183 25.30 -17.92 -42.53
C SER A 183 26.00 -16.56 -42.50
N THR A 184 27.08 -16.40 -41.75
CA THR A 184 27.90 -15.17 -41.66
C THR A 184 29.34 -15.41 -42.13
N THR A 185 30.08 -14.34 -42.39
CA THR A 185 31.55 -14.38 -42.56
C THR A 185 32.32 -14.16 -41.26
N PHE A 186 31.73 -14.41 -40.08
CA PHE A 186 32.39 -14.22 -38.79
C PHE A 186 33.24 -15.45 -38.44
N TYR A 187 34.47 -15.52 -38.96
CA TYR A 187 35.39 -16.63 -38.68
C TYR A 187 36.27 -16.34 -37.44
N SER A 188 36.62 -15.07 -37.29
CA SER A 188 37.20 -14.46 -36.08
C SER A 188 36.27 -13.37 -35.54
N VAL A 189 36.50 -12.89 -34.33
CA VAL A 189 35.74 -11.76 -33.77
C VAL A 189 36.02 -10.47 -34.56
N GLU A 190 37.23 -10.30 -35.13
CA GLU A 190 37.61 -9.13 -35.94
C GLU A 190 36.86 -9.03 -37.29
N ASP A 191 36.31 -10.14 -37.80
CA ASP A 191 35.46 -10.13 -39.01
C ASP A 191 34.13 -9.36 -38.79
N MET A 192 33.76 -9.07 -37.53
CA MET A 192 32.50 -8.41 -37.16
C MET A 192 32.55 -6.88 -37.35
N ASN A 193 32.20 -6.42 -38.56
CA ASN A 193 32.07 -4.99 -38.87
C ASN A 193 30.64 -4.44 -38.59
N GLU A 194 30.55 -3.12 -38.39
CA GLU A 194 29.30 -2.41 -38.04
C GLU A 194 28.16 -2.65 -39.05
N ALA A 195 28.47 -2.78 -40.35
CA ALA A 195 27.46 -2.98 -41.38
C ALA A 195 26.81 -4.37 -41.29
N ASP A 196 27.60 -5.43 -41.17
CA ASP A 196 27.10 -6.80 -40.96
C ASP A 196 26.34 -6.94 -39.63
N ILE A 197 26.82 -6.30 -38.56
CA ILE A 197 26.13 -6.26 -37.25
C ILE A 197 24.75 -5.59 -37.40
N LYS A 198 24.64 -4.46 -38.10
CA LYS A 198 23.35 -3.79 -38.38
C LYS A 198 22.41 -4.66 -39.21
N VAL A 199 22.92 -5.38 -40.22
CA VAL A 199 22.12 -6.31 -41.03
C VAL A 199 21.54 -7.44 -40.18
N LEU A 200 22.37 -8.10 -39.36
CA LEU A 200 21.92 -9.14 -38.44
C LEU A 200 20.89 -8.61 -37.43
N PHE A 201 21.18 -7.47 -36.82
CA PHE A 201 20.33 -6.85 -35.81
C PHE A 201 18.95 -6.48 -36.37
N GLY A 202 18.90 -5.82 -37.54
CA GLY A 202 17.66 -5.46 -38.23
C GLY A 202 16.86 -6.68 -38.71
N ALA A 203 17.55 -7.75 -39.14
CA ALA A 203 16.93 -9.02 -39.51
C ALA A 203 16.32 -9.80 -38.33
N ALA A 204 16.51 -9.35 -37.09
CA ALA A 204 15.86 -9.88 -35.87
C ALA A 204 14.92 -8.89 -35.18
N ASN A 205 15.24 -7.59 -35.18
CA ASN A 205 14.59 -6.55 -34.38
C ASN A 205 13.77 -5.59 -35.26
N GLY A 206 12.44 -5.71 -35.20
CA GLY A 206 11.52 -4.88 -36.00
C GLY A 206 10.11 -5.48 -36.06
N VAL A 207 9.29 -4.94 -36.96
CA VAL A 207 7.90 -5.38 -37.23
C VAL A 207 7.88 -6.32 -38.46
N GLY A 208 6.87 -7.18 -38.59
CA GLY A 208 6.74 -8.16 -39.70
C GLY A 208 7.26 -9.56 -39.37
N ASP A 209 7.32 -10.49 -40.35
CA ASP A 209 8.02 -11.77 -40.22
C ASP A 209 9.50 -11.57 -40.56
N LEU A 210 10.36 -11.59 -39.54
CA LEU A 210 11.80 -11.32 -39.70
C LEU A 210 12.59 -12.64 -39.60
N PRO A 211 13.52 -12.92 -40.54
CA PRO A 211 14.15 -14.23 -40.68
C PRO A 211 14.94 -14.65 -39.43
N LEU A 212 15.55 -13.70 -38.71
CA LEU A 212 16.38 -13.99 -37.55
C LEU A 212 15.68 -13.85 -36.19
N ARG A 213 14.36 -13.59 -36.14
CA ARG A 213 13.63 -13.38 -34.87
C ARG A 213 13.77 -14.53 -33.86
N ARG A 214 13.96 -15.77 -34.33
CA ARG A 214 14.16 -16.97 -33.48
C ARG A 214 15.63 -17.33 -33.22
N HIS A 215 16.58 -16.54 -33.73
CA HIS A 215 18.02 -16.84 -33.65
C HIS A 215 18.74 -16.13 -32.49
N TYR A 216 18.02 -15.42 -31.61
CA TYR A 216 18.56 -14.75 -30.42
C TYR A 216 19.76 -13.84 -30.73
N VAL A 217 19.67 -13.06 -31.83
CA VAL A 217 20.79 -12.32 -32.42
C VAL A 217 21.48 -11.35 -31.47
N ASN A 218 20.73 -10.65 -30.60
CA ASN A 218 21.35 -9.70 -29.66
C ASN A 218 22.31 -10.40 -28.69
N ASP A 219 21.89 -11.55 -28.16
CA ASP A 219 22.66 -12.37 -27.22
C ASP A 219 23.83 -13.06 -27.95
N PHE A 220 23.64 -13.51 -29.21
CA PHE A 220 24.71 -13.98 -30.08
C PHE A 220 25.81 -12.91 -30.30
N LEU A 221 25.41 -11.69 -30.66
CA LEU A 221 26.34 -10.59 -30.93
C LEU A 221 27.12 -10.20 -29.66
N VAL A 222 26.43 -10.00 -28.54
CA VAL A 222 27.04 -9.67 -27.24
C VAL A 222 27.96 -10.79 -26.75
N THR A 223 27.61 -12.06 -27.00
CA THR A 223 28.46 -13.21 -26.65
C THR A 223 29.74 -13.26 -27.48
N LEU A 224 29.67 -13.03 -28.80
CA LEU A 224 30.84 -13.05 -29.67
C LEU A 224 31.78 -11.86 -29.43
N SER A 225 31.24 -10.65 -29.28
CA SER A 225 32.06 -9.43 -29.16
C SER A 225 32.70 -9.21 -27.79
N ARG A 226 32.31 -10.00 -26.77
CA ARG A 226 32.65 -9.80 -25.35
C ARG A 226 34.14 -9.55 -25.07
N ASN A 227 35.03 -10.31 -25.71
CA ASN A 227 36.47 -10.23 -25.44
C ASN A 227 37.16 -9.09 -26.21
N THR A 228 36.43 -8.37 -27.07
CA THR A 228 36.97 -7.35 -27.98
C THR A 228 36.21 -6.03 -27.77
N PRO A 229 36.63 -5.18 -26.80
CA PRO A 229 35.86 -4.02 -26.35
C PRO A 229 35.35 -3.10 -27.46
N ALA A 230 36.20 -2.79 -28.45
CA ALA A 230 35.83 -1.94 -29.58
C ALA A 230 34.64 -2.46 -30.40
N ILE A 231 34.44 -3.79 -30.47
CA ILE A 231 33.31 -4.42 -31.17
C ILE A 231 32.11 -4.55 -30.22
N ALA A 232 32.34 -4.80 -28.93
CA ALA A 232 31.30 -4.76 -27.90
C ALA A 232 30.59 -3.39 -27.86
N ASP A 233 31.35 -2.30 -27.84
CA ASP A 233 30.83 -0.93 -27.86
C ASP A 233 29.93 -0.66 -29.08
N VAL A 234 30.32 -1.15 -30.27
CA VAL A 234 29.52 -1.03 -31.50
C VAL A 234 28.20 -1.81 -31.38
N VAL A 235 28.25 -3.05 -30.87
CA VAL A 235 27.05 -3.88 -30.63
C VAL A 235 26.11 -3.22 -29.63
N GLU A 236 26.64 -2.71 -28.50
CA GLU A 236 25.85 -2.06 -27.47
C GLU A 236 25.21 -0.75 -27.96
N LYS A 237 25.96 0.06 -28.70
CA LYS A 237 25.45 1.28 -29.32
C LYS A 237 24.26 0.99 -30.24
N ILE A 238 24.37 0.02 -31.14
CA ILE A 238 23.27 -0.39 -32.05
C ILE A 238 22.03 -0.85 -31.25
N ILE A 239 22.23 -1.63 -30.19
CA ILE A 239 21.13 -2.09 -29.31
C ILE A 239 20.49 -0.91 -28.56
N SER A 240 21.29 0.08 -28.14
CA SER A 240 20.85 1.27 -27.42
C SER A 240 20.06 2.22 -28.32
N ASP A 241 20.62 2.59 -29.47
CA ASP A 241 20.03 3.49 -30.47
C ASP A 241 18.65 2.97 -30.91
N TYR A 242 18.52 1.67 -31.19
CA TYR A 242 17.24 1.04 -31.50
C TYR A 242 16.23 1.13 -30.35
N LYS A 243 16.66 0.99 -29.09
CA LYS A 243 15.78 1.11 -27.92
C LYS A 243 15.35 2.56 -27.69
N ILE A 244 16.23 3.54 -27.92
CA ILE A 244 15.91 4.97 -27.87
C ILE A 244 14.87 5.31 -28.95
N ALA A 245 15.15 5.00 -30.21
CA ALA A 245 14.20 5.20 -31.32
C ALA A 245 12.84 4.52 -31.05
N LYS A 246 12.82 3.30 -30.52
CA LYS A 246 11.59 2.58 -30.16
C LYS A 246 10.87 3.14 -28.94
N LYS A 247 11.58 3.80 -28.01
CA LYS A 247 11.00 4.55 -26.90
C LYS A 247 10.36 5.83 -27.41
N GLU A 248 11.06 6.59 -28.27
CA GLU A 248 10.53 7.77 -28.93
C GLU A 248 9.32 7.43 -29.80
N GLU A 249 9.37 6.37 -30.60
CA GLU A 249 8.20 5.83 -31.33
C GLU A 249 7.05 5.50 -30.38
N ARG A 250 7.30 4.94 -29.19
CA ARG A 250 6.27 4.63 -28.20
C ARG A 250 5.70 5.87 -27.52
N GLU A 251 6.51 6.88 -27.24
CA GLU A 251 6.07 8.15 -26.64
C GLU A 251 5.34 9.02 -27.67
N GLN A 252 5.83 9.05 -28.92
CA GLN A 252 5.12 9.59 -30.08
C GLN A 252 3.84 8.80 -30.38
N ALA A 253 3.84 7.47 -30.24
CA ALA A 253 2.63 6.66 -30.39
C ALA A 253 1.69 6.77 -29.20
N CYS A 254 2.17 7.14 -28.01
CA CYS A 254 1.35 7.40 -26.82
C CYS A 254 0.73 8.80 -26.87
N THR A 255 1.46 9.80 -27.34
CA THR A 255 0.91 11.14 -27.64
C THR A 255 0.02 11.12 -28.89
N LYS A 256 0.39 10.37 -29.94
CA LYS A 256 -0.50 10.05 -31.07
C LYS A 256 -1.66 9.16 -30.65
N LYS A 257 -1.58 8.29 -29.63
CA LYS A 257 -2.74 7.58 -29.05
C LYS A 257 -3.53 8.44 -28.06
N ALA A 258 -2.98 9.49 -27.47
CA ALA A 258 -3.75 10.49 -26.74
C ALA A 258 -4.52 11.38 -27.72
N ARG A 259 -3.92 11.72 -28.88
CA ARG A 259 -4.60 12.34 -30.03
C ARG A 259 -5.54 11.37 -30.78
N HIS A 260 -5.22 10.09 -30.91
CA HIS A 260 -6.08 9.08 -31.54
C HIS A 260 -7.09 8.46 -30.57
N ALA A 261 -6.98 8.57 -29.25
CA ALA A 261 -8.13 8.33 -28.37
C ALA A 261 -9.24 9.39 -28.62
N ARG A 262 -8.88 10.50 -29.28
CA ARG A 262 -9.78 11.49 -29.87
C ARG A 262 -10.13 11.21 -31.36
N MET A 263 -9.58 10.17 -32.03
CA MET A 263 -9.77 9.91 -33.48
C MET A 263 -9.86 8.42 -33.94
N HIS A 264 -9.67 7.41 -33.09
CA HIS A 264 -9.63 5.99 -33.49
C HIS A 264 -11.02 5.36 -33.43
N GLU A 265 -11.74 5.60 -34.52
CA GLU A 265 -13.18 5.43 -34.53
C GLU A 265 -13.74 4.08 -35.05
N PRO A 266 -13.08 3.23 -35.86
CA PRO A 266 -13.74 2.03 -36.43
C PRO A 266 -14.36 1.00 -35.45
N GLN A 267 -13.92 0.93 -34.19
CA GLN A 267 -14.51 0.04 -33.16
C GLN A 267 -14.98 0.80 -31.90
N GLU A 268 -14.30 1.89 -31.51
CA GLU A 268 -14.85 2.77 -30.49
C GLU A 268 -16.09 3.54 -30.97
N ARG A 269 -16.29 3.86 -32.26
CA ARG A 269 -17.64 4.28 -32.73
C ARG A 269 -18.64 3.16 -32.57
N LYS A 270 -18.34 1.88 -32.82
CA LYS A 270 -19.38 0.84 -32.59
C LYS A 270 -19.81 0.76 -31.12
N LYS A 271 -18.88 0.90 -30.17
CA LYS A 271 -19.22 0.99 -28.73
C LYS A 271 -19.81 2.34 -28.31
N ARG A 272 -19.23 3.47 -28.73
CA ARG A 272 -19.69 4.84 -28.42
C ARG A 272 -21.00 5.18 -29.13
N ASN A 273 -21.26 4.68 -30.34
CA ASN A 273 -22.55 4.82 -31.04
C ASN A 273 -23.62 3.96 -30.37
N ASN A 274 -23.31 2.73 -29.94
CA ASN A 274 -24.27 1.96 -29.14
C ASN A 274 -24.51 2.65 -27.77
N GLN A 275 -23.47 3.20 -27.14
CA GLN A 275 -23.60 3.92 -25.87
C GLN A 275 -24.33 5.25 -26.03
N SER A 276 -24.08 6.02 -27.09
CA SER A 276 -24.76 7.29 -27.38
C SER A 276 -26.18 7.07 -27.87
N LEU A 277 -26.45 6.01 -28.64
CA LEU A 277 -27.80 5.57 -28.97
C LEU A 277 -28.58 5.22 -27.69
N LEU A 278 -27.98 4.45 -26.78
CA LEU A 278 -28.60 4.13 -25.48
C LEU A 278 -28.77 5.36 -24.57
N ILE A 279 -27.86 6.34 -24.61
CA ILE A 279 -28.00 7.62 -23.89
C ILE A 279 -29.13 8.45 -24.51
N ASN A 280 -29.15 8.61 -25.83
CA ASN A 280 -30.19 9.36 -26.57
C ASN A 280 -31.57 8.72 -26.39
N GLN A 281 -31.67 7.38 -26.40
CA GLN A 281 -32.90 6.65 -26.07
C GLN A 281 -33.30 6.88 -24.61
N SER A 282 -32.36 6.80 -23.66
CA SER A 282 -32.65 7.07 -22.24
C SER A 282 -33.07 8.51 -21.99
N MET A 283 -32.54 9.46 -22.76
CA MET A 283 -32.88 10.89 -22.72
C MET A 283 -34.24 11.17 -23.35
N ALA A 284 -34.57 10.55 -24.49
CA ALA A 284 -35.89 10.65 -25.10
C ALA A 284 -36.99 10.12 -24.16
N VAL A 285 -36.77 8.94 -23.56
CA VAL A 285 -37.65 8.38 -22.53
C VAL A 285 -37.70 9.26 -21.28
N ALA A 286 -36.62 9.94 -20.90
CA ALA A 286 -36.63 10.89 -19.79
C ALA A 286 -37.49 12.13 -20.08
N VAL A 287 -37.50 12.65 -21.31
CA VAL A 287 -38.39 13.75 -21.73
C VAL A 287 -39.85 13.28 -21.76
N GLU A 288 -40.15 12.14 -22.36
CA GLU A 288 -41.49 11.51 -22.39
C GLU A 288 -42.01 11.19 -20.97
N TYR A 289 -41.12 10.81 -20.06
CA TYR A 289 -41.48 10.63 -18.66
C TYR A 289 -41.80 11.98 -18.01
N SER A 290 -40.99 13.02 -18.28
CA SER A 290 -41.15 14.35 -17.69
C SER A 290 -42.43 15.09 -18.10
N SER A 291 -43.00 14.81 -19.29
CA SER A 291 -44.31 15.34 -19.71
C SER A 291 -45.50 14.65 -19.03
N GLY A 292 -45.25 13.58 -18.26
CA GLY A 292 -46.28 12.76 -17.61
C GLY A 292 -46.87 11.66 -18.51
N GLU A 293 -46.57 11.70 -19.82
CA GLU A 293 -47.19 10.86 -20.86
C GLU A 293 -46.69 9.40 -20.86
N SER A 294 -45.49 9.13 -20.36
CA SER A 294 -44.91 7.78 -20.42
C SER A 294 -45.69 6.75 -19.60
N ALA A 295 -45.91 5.55 -20.16
CA ALA A 295 -46.56 4.44 -19.48
C ALA A 295 -45.64 3.66 -18.51
N LEU A 296 -44.36 4.03 -18.40
CA LEU A 296 -43.38 3.32 -17.56
C LEU A 296 -43.60 3.58 -16.06
N SER A 297 -43.34 2.54 -15.24
CA SER A 297 -43.20 2.71 -13.79
C SER A 297 -41.89 3.46 -13.47
N LEU A 298 -41.88 4.22 -12.38
CA LEU A 298 -40.66 4.92 -11.91
C LEU A 298 -39.51 3.95 -11.67
N SER A 299 -39.82 2.75 -11.15
CA SER A 299 -38.84 1.69 -10.87
C SER A 299 -38.20 1.16 -12.16
N ASP A 300 -38.99 0.92 -13.20
CA ASP A 300 -38.49 0.44 -14.50
C ASP A 300 -37.72 1.52 -15.25
N PHE A 301 -38.15 2.78 -15.15
CA PHE A 301 -37.42 3.92 -15.68
C PHE A 301 -36.02 4.04 -15.04
N ILE A 302 -35.93 4.01 -13.71
CA ILE A 302 -34.65 4.04 -12.98
C ILE A 302 -33.75 2.87 -13.42
N LYS A 303 -34.29 1.65 -13.37
CA LYS A 303 -33.56 0.41 -13.68
C LYS A 303 -33.02 0.36 -15.11
N ASN A 304 -33.82 0.77 -16.09
CA ASN A 304 -33.50 0.55 -17.50
C ASN A 304 -32.83 1.76 -18.17
N HIS A 305 -33.16 2.99 -17.75
CA HIS A 305 -32.76 4.23 -18.43
C HIS A 305 -31.78 5.09 -17.61
N LEU A 306 -31.93 5.21 -16.28
CA LEU A 306 -31.08 6.08 -15.44
C LEU A 306 -29.76 5.46 -14.93
N LYS A 307 -29.34 4.30 -15.46
CA LYS A 307 -28.16 3.53 -14.99
C LYS A 307 -26.93 4.42 -14.68
N PRO A 308 -26.10 4.08 -13.66
CA PRO A 308 -25.01 4.97 -13.20
C PRO A 308 -23.99 5.37 -14.27
N SER A 309 -23.80 4.54 -15.29
CA SER A 309 -22.92 4.81 -16.44
C SER A 309 -23.50 5.78 -17.48
N ARG A 310 -24.78 6.18 -17.33
CA ARG A 310 -25.51 7.07 -18.25
C ARG A 310 -25.90 8.40 -17.59
N ILE A 311 -26.27 8.38 -16.30
CA ILE A 311 -26.88 9.56 -15.63
C ILE A 311 -26.07 10.86 -15.78
N LYS A 312 -24.72 10.80 -15.70
CA LYS A 312 -23.87 11.99 -15.96
C LYS A 312 -24.10 12.56 -17.36
N PHE A 313 -24.21 11.72 -18.38
CA PHE A 313 -24.41 12.17 -19.77
C PHE A 313 -25.83 12.66 -20.07
N ILE A 314 -26.78 12.49 -19.13
CA ILE A 314 -28.17 12.95 -19.28
C ILE A 314 -28.41 14.23 -18.48
N PHE A 315 -27.76 14.46 -17.34
CA PHE A 315 -28.10 15.58 -16.44
C PHE A 315 -26.97 16.57 -16.12
N ASN A 316 -25.71 16.28 -16.46
CA ASN A 316 -24.58 17.10 -16.02
C ASN A 316 -24.39 18.37 -16.88
N ARG A 317 -24.84 19.52 -16.38
CA ARG A 317 -24.44 20.84 -16.90
C ARG A 317 -23.05 21.20 -16.37
N GLU A 318 -22.13 21.70 -17.19
CA GLU A 318 -20.79 22.17 -16.77
C GLU A 318 -20.66 23.67 -17.07
N ASP A 319 -19.94 24.42 -16.22
CA ASP A 319 -19.80 25.88 -16.29
C ASP A 319 -19.40 26.33 -17.72
N GLY A 320 -20.31 27.04 -18.40
CA GLY A 320 -20.07 27.63 -19.72
C GLY A 320 -20.22 26.72 -20.95
N VAL A 321 -20.62 25.45 -20.80
CA VAL A 321 -20.92 24.55 -21.93
C VAL A 321 -22.18 23.73 -21.65
N ASP A 322 -23.25 23.97 -22.42
CA ASP A 322 -24.47 23.16 -22.34
C ASP A 322 -24.26 21.76 -22.94
N ASN A 323 -23.76 20.87 -22.08
CA ASN A 323 -23.40 19.50 -22.43
C ASN A 323 -24.59 18.52 -22.37
N SER A 324 -25.82 18.96 -22.03
CA SER A 324 -26.99 18.08 -22.01
C SER A 324 -28.23 18.65 -22.71
N PRO A 325 -28.55 18.18 -23.93
CA PRO A 325 -29.72 18.62 -24.69
C PRO A 325 -31.07 18.07 -24.16
N ILE A 326 -31.14 17.62 -22.89
CA ILE A 326 -32.42 17.34 -22.23
C ILE A 326 -33.13 18.65 -21.86
N TYR A 327 -32.40 19.63 -21.34
CA TYR A 327 -32.98 20.79 -20.66
C TYR A 327 -33.69 21.73 -21.63
N SER A 328 -33.13 21.93 -22.82
CA SER A 328 -33.76 22.63 -23.95
C SER A 328 -35.03 21.97 -24.50
N ARG A 329 -35.41 20.78 -24.00
CA ARG A 329 -36.66 20.07 -24.33
C ARG A 329 -37.64 20.02 -23.16
N LEU A 330 -37.27 20.55 -21.99
CA LEU A 330 -38.13 20.64 -20.83
C LEU A 330 -38.86 22.00 -20.83
N PRO A 331 -40.01 22.12 -20.13
CA PRO A 331 -40.65 23.41 -19.93
C PRO A 331 -39.70 24.39 -19.22
N LYS A 332 -39.68 25.66 -19.65
CA LYS A 332 -38.74 26.67 -19.13
C LYS A 332 -38.71 26.77 -17.59
N LYS A 333 -39.87 26.64 -16.93
CA LYS A 333 -39.99 26.65 -15.46
C LYS A 333 -39.17 25.52 -14.78
N VAL A 334 -39.04 24.37 -15.45
CA VAL A 334 -38.23 23.21 -15.00
C VAL A 334 -36.76 23.44 -15.28
N ASP A 335 -36.44 24.03 -16.44
CA ASP A 335 -35.09 24.40 -16.87
C ASP A 335 -34.45 25.42 -15.90
N ASP A 336 -35.10 26.57 -15.70
CA ASP A 336 -34.65 27.67 -14.83
C ASP A 336 -34.41 27.18 -13.38
N PHE A 337 -35.29 26.33 -12.82
CA PHE A 337 -35.11 25.77 -11.48
C PHE A 337 -34.01 24.70 -11.41
N SER A 338 -33.82 23.94 -12.48
CA SER A 338 -32.72 22.97 -12.58
C SER A 338 -31.37 23.67 -12.59
N ASP A 339 -31.23 24.81 -13.28
CA ASP A 339 -30.01 25.61 -13.24
C ASP A 339 -29.70 26.13 -11.84
N LEU A 340 -30.70 26.67 -11.13
CA LEU A 340 -30.55 27.11 -9.73
C LEU A 340 -29.98 25.98 -8.84
N LEU A 341 -30.53 24.77 -8.93
CA LEU A 341 -30.03 23.62 -8.18
C LEU A 341 -28.59 23.25 -8.54
N ASN A 342 -28.25 23.27 -9.84
CA ASN A 342 -26.89 23.00 -10.33
C ASN A 342 -25.87 24.03 -9.84
N GLU A 343 -26.19 25.33 -9.91
CA GLU A 343 -25.29 26.40 -9.44
C GLU A 343 -25.07 26.35 -7.93
N LEU A 344 -26.14 26.15 -7.14
CA LEU A 344 -26.05 26.04 -5.68
C LEU A 344 -25.22 24.82 -5.26
N PHE A 345 -25.46 23.65 -5.87
CA PHE A 345 -24.69 22.45 -5.57
C PHE A 345 -23.23 22.58 -6.00
N ARG A 346 -22.94 23.18 -7.17
CA ARG A 346 -21.56 23.43 -7.61
C ARG A 346 -20.82 24.42 -6.72
N SER A 347 -21.52 25.42 -6.18
CA SER A 347 -20.97 26.36 -5.19
C SER A 347 -20.62 25.65 -3.88
N PHE A 348 -21.49 24.74 -3.40
CA PHE A 348 -21.18 23.81 -2.31
C PHE A 348 -19.94 22.93 -2.60
N LEU A 349 -19.78 22.39 -3.81
CA LEU A 349 -18.58 21.61 -4.15
C LEU A 349 -17.30 22.45 -4.19
N LYS A 350 -17.40 23.72 -4.64
CA LYS A 350 -16.30 24.69 -4.60
C LYS A 350 -15.92 25.00 -3.13
N SER A 351 -16.88 25.20 -2.23
CA SER A 351 -16.60 25.45 -0.81
C SER A 351 -15.96 24.26 -0.07
N LYS A 352 -16.26 23.02 -0.45
CA LYS A 352 -15.65 21.80 0.13
C LYS A 352 -14.25 21.44 -0.41
N ASN A 353 -13.76 22.06 -1.49
CA ASN A 353 -12.41 21.86 -2.05
C ASN A 353 -11.98 20.38 -2.27
N TYR A 354 -12.89 19.54 -2.78
CA TYR A 354 -12.63 18.10 -2.93
C TYR A 354 -11.54 17.76 -3.96
N GLN A 355 -10.59 16.88 -3.58
CA GLN A 355 -9.60 16.34 -4.51
C GLN A 355 -10.25 15.44 -5.60
N LYS A 356 -11.36 14.75 -5.28
CA LYS A 356 -12.20 14.03 -6.25
C LYS A 356 -13.66 14.32 -5.99
N ASP A 357 -14.36 14.79 -7.01
CA ASP A 357 -15.75 15.25 -7.04
C ASP A 357 -16.72 14.23 -7.67
N SER A 358 -16.21 13.14 -8.25
CA SER A 358 -17.04 12.13 -8.96
C SER A 358 -18.25 11.57 -8.18
N GLN A 359 -18.15 11.39 -6.85
CA GLN A 359 -19.28 10.96 -6.01
C GLN A 359 -20.28 12.10 -5.77
N PRO A 360 -19.86 13.32 -5.35
CA PRO A 360 -20.77 14.47 -5.30
C PRO A 360 -21.43 14.83 -6.62
N ILE A 361 -20.71 14.81 -7.74
CA ILE A 361 -21.29 15.05 -9.07
C ILE A 361 -22.30 13.95 -9.42
N PHE A 362 -22.07 12.70 -9.04
CA PHE A 362 -23.07 11.65 -9.21
C PHE A 362 -24.35 11.88 -8.38
N LEU A 363 -24.21 12.39 -7.14
CA LEU A 363 -25.36 12.78 -6.31
C LEU A 363 -26.12 13.98 -6.90
N LEU A 364 -25.40 15.01 -7.37
CA LEU A 364 -26.00 16.12 -8.12
C LEU A 364 -26.83 15.62 -9.30
N ASN A 365 -26.29 14.72 -10.12
CA ASN A 365 -27.02 14.16 -11.26
C ASN A 365 -28.29 13.38 -10.87
N LEU A 366 -28.38 12.83 -9.64
CA LEU A 366 -29.61 12.26 -9.10
C LEU A 366 -30.62 13.34 -8.66
N VAL A 367 -30.15 14.39 -7.99
CA VAL A 367 -31.00 15.56 -7.63
C VAL A 367 -31.59 16.20 -8.90
N MET A 368 -30.77 16.34 -9.94
CA MET A 368 -31.21 16.81 -11.25
C MET A 368 -32.21 15.86 -11.92
N SER A 369 -32.02 14.53 -11.85
CA SER A 369 -33.00 13.58 -12.43
C SER A 369 -34.34 13.56 -11.66
N TYR A 370 -34.32 13.89 -10.37
CA TYR A 370 -35.52 14.07 -9.58
C TYR A 370 -36.26 15.37 -9.95
N ALA A 371 -35.55 16.51 -9.97
CA ALA A 371 -36.13 17.81 -10.29
C ALA A 371 -36.59 17.90 -11.75
N ALA A 372 -35.76 17.47 -12.71
CA ALA A 372 -36.00 17.68 -14.13
C ALA A 372 -36.91 16.62 -14.79
N VAL A 373 -37.18 15.48 -14.13
CA VAL A 373 -37.97 14.39 -14.72
C VAL A 373 -39.06 13.88 -13.79
N TYR A 374 -38.76 13.54 -12.53
CA TYR A 374 -39.77 12.99 -11.63
C TYR A 374 -40.81 14.03 -11.22
N LEU A 375 -40.38 15.20 -10.74
CA LEU A 375 -41.30 16.25 -10.31
C LEU A 375 -42.24 16.76 -11.42
N PRO A 376 -41.79 17.16 -12.63
CA PRO A 376 -42.71 17.63 -13.66
C PRO A 376 -43.69 16.53 -14.08
N SER A 377 -43.24 15.27 -14.17
CA SER A 377 -44.12 14.11 -14.43
C SER A 377 -45.24 13.99 -13.40
N PHE A 378 -44.90 14.16 -12.11
CA PHE A 378 -45.86 14.15 -11.02
C PHE A 378 -46.89 15.28 -11.14
N TYR A 379 -46.45 16.53 -11.36
CA TYR A 379 -47.36 17.67 -11.49
C TYR A 379 -48.24 17.59 -12.75
N PHE A 380 -47.71 17.17 -13.90
CA PHE A 380 -48.52 16.95 -15.10
C PHE A 380 -49.57 15.85 -14.90
N ARG A 381 -49.23 14.75 -14.19
CA ARG A 381 -50.21 13.69 -13.89
C ARG A 381 -51.25 14.09 -12.83
N ARG A 382 -50.89 14.94 -11.87
CA ARG A 382 -51.77 15.37 -10.77
C ARG A 382 -52.67 16.56 -11.15
N ASP A 383 -52.11 17.58 -11.78
CA ASP A 383 -52.77 18.87 -12.03
C ASP A 383 -52.91 19.23 -13.52
N GLN A 384 -52.29 18.48 -14.43
CA GLN A 384 -52.14 18.83 -15.86
C GLN A 384 -51.43 20.18 -16.12
N SER A 385 -50.82 20.77 -15.09
CA SER A 385 -50.10 22.04 -15.12
C SER A 385 -48.84 21.97 -14.24
N LEU A 386 -47.91 22.88 -14.47
CA LEU A 386 -46.73 23.10 -13.64
C LEU A 386 -46.88 24.30 -12.70
N ASP A 387 -48.08 24.82 -12.45
CA ASP A 387 -48.28 25.99 -11.57
C ASP A 387 -47.73 25.78 -10.16
N ASP A 388 -47.99 24.61 -9.56
CA ASP A 388 -47.49 24.21 -8.23
C ASP A 388 -46.01 23.71 -8.24
N TYR A 389 -45.34 23.69 -9.40
CA TYR A 389 -43.92 23.29 -9.50
C TYR A 389 -42.99 24.36 -8.90
N PRO A 390 -41.97 23.97 -8.09
CA PRO A 390 -41.08 24.91 -7.41
C PRO A 390 -40.24 25.77 -8.36
N THR A 391 -40.06 27.06 -8.01
CA THR A 391 -39.22 28.01 -8.77
C THR A 391 -38.06 28.58 -7.96
N SER A 392 -38.02 28.31 -6.66
CA SER A 392 -37.06 28.85 -5.70
C SER A 392 -36.88 27.89 -4.52
N MET A 393 -35.86 28.12 -3.69
CA MET A 393 -35.62 27.28 -2.52
C MET A 393 -36.73 27.42 -1.45
N ASN A 394 -37.41 28.56 -1.37
CA ASN A 394 -38.61 28.74 -0.56
C ASN A 394 -39.78 27.85 -1.01
N ASP A 395 -39.91 27.61 -2.32
CA ASP A 395 -40.92 26.70 -2.86
C ASP A 395 -40.50 25.24 -2.65
N PHE A 396 -39.19 24.96 -2.74
CA PHE A 396 -38.60 23.62 -2.63
C PHE A 396 -38.24 23.24 -1.18
N GLN A 397 -39.24 23.23 -0.30
CA GLN A 397 -39.05 22.96 1.13
C GLN A 397 -38.50 21.55 1.42
N CYS A 398 -37.48 21.48 2.29
CA CYS A 398 -36.80 20.22 2.65
C CYS A 398 -37.80 19.17 3.18
N SER A 399 -38.71 19.56 4.08
CA SER A 399 -39.72 18.68 4.69
C SER A 399 -40.73 18.08 3.71
N LEU A 400 -40.99 18.73 2.57
CA LEU A 400 -41.93 18.27 1.55
C LEU A 400 -41.23 17.46 0.46
N PHE A 401 -40.10 17.95 -0.05
CA PHE A 401 -39.41 17.39 -1.23
C PHE A 401 -38.19 16.52 -0.92
N ILE A 402 -37.65 16.54 0.30
CA ILE A 402 -36.38 15.86 0.62
C ILE A 402 -36.57 14.87 1.79
N THR A 403 -36.99 15.35 2.95
CA THR A 403 -37.08 14.60 4.22
C THR A 403 -38.51 14.62 4.79
N ARG A 404 -39.40 13.81 4.23
CA ARG A 404 -40.75 13.59 4.81
C ARG A 404 -40.73 12.32 5.64
N GLU A 405 -40.92 12.45 6.95
CA GLU A 405 -40.95 11.31 7.86
C GLU A 405 -42.31 10.57 7.77
N ALA A 406 -42.34 9.44 7.06
CA ALA A 406 -43.57 8.73 6.71
C ALA A 406 -44.48 8.38 7.90
N THR A 407 -43.93 8.17 9.10
CA THR A 407 -44.66 7.84 10.33
C THR A 407 -45.51 8.99 10.86
N ILE A 408 -45.02 10.23 10.79
CA ILE A 408 -45.73 11.43 11.27
C ILE A 408 -46.50 12.05 10.10
N SER A 409 -45.84 12.23 8.96
CA SER A 409 -46.35 13.05 7.86
C SER A 409 -47.60 12.47 7.22
N ASP A 410 -47.59 11.18 6.86
CA ASP A 410 -48.68 10.59 6.07
C ASP A 410 -49.94 10.26 6.92
N ARG A 411 -49.87 10.44 8.25
CA ARG A 411 -51.00 10.28 9.19
C ARG A 411 -51.52 11.59 9.80
N VAL A 412 -50.66 12.61 9.93
CA VAL A 412 -51.01 13.88 10.59
C VAL A 412 -51.27 15.00 9.57
N LEU A 413 -50.57 15.02 8.42
CA LEU A 413 -50.76 16.05 7.40
C LEU A 413 -51.96 15.73 6.50
N LYS A 414 -53.11 16.38 6.77
CA LYS A 414 -54.24 16.43 5.83
C LYS A 414 -53.93 17.40 4.69
N ALA A 415 -53.08 16.99 3.76
CA ALA A 415 -52.83 17.74 2.53
C ALA A 415 -54.09 17.77 1.65
N SER A 416 -54.39 18.93 1.05
CA SER A 416 -55.54 19.12 0.14
C SER A 416 -55.32 18.52 -1.26
N LYS A 417 -54.07 18.22 -1.61
CA LYS A 417 -53.65 17.53 -2.83
C LYS A 417 -52.66 16.42 -2.47
N GLU A 418 -52.55 15.42 -3.34
CA GLU A 418 -51.48 14.40 -3.25
C GLU A 418 -50.10 15.08 -3.23
N MET A 419 -49.20 14.59 -2.37
CA MET A 419 -47.83 15.12 -2.23
C MET A 419 -46.83 14.28 -3.04
N PRO A 420 -45.79 14.90 -3.64
CA PRO A 420 -44.78 14.15 -4.38
C PRO A 420 -44.02 13.16 -3.48
N MET A 421 -43.46 12.11 -4.08
CA MET A 421 -42.44 11.29 -3.42
C MET A 421 -41.22 12.16 -3.11
N THR A 422 -40.69 12.10 -1.89
CA THR A 422 -39.47 12.80 -1.51
C THR A 422 -38.22 12.29 -2.24
N PHE A 423 -37.19 13.11 -2.30
CA PHE A 423 -35.88 12.70 -2.80
C PHE A 423 -35.25 11.54 -2.01
N LEU A 424 -35.44 11.42 -0.68
CA LEU A 424 -34.92 10.25 0.05
C LEU A 424 -35.58 8.94 -0.41
N ASN A 425 -36.91 8.88 -0.52
CA ASN A 425 -37.61 7.73 -1.10
C ASN A 425 -37.19 7.45 -2.57
N TYR A 426 -36.91 8.48 -3.37
CA TYR A 426 -36.35 8.33 -4.71
C TYR A 426 -34.92 7.76 -4.69
N LEU A 427 -34.11 8.19 -3.72
CA LEU A 427 -32.75 7.70 -3.49
C LEU A 427 -32.75 6.24 -3.00
N ASP A 428 -33.71 5.84 -2.18
CA ASP A 428 -33.97 4.45 -1.77
C ASP A 428 -34.32 3.54 -2.96
N LEU A 429 -35.16 4.02 -3.88
CA LEU A 429 -35.44 3.31 -5.13
C LEU A 429 -34.16 3.14 -5.98
N CYS A 430 -33.35 4.19 -6.09
CA CYS A 430 -32.04 4.11 -6.75
C CYS A 430 -31.09 3.14 -6.02
N ALA A 431 -31.06 3.15 -4.69
CA ALA A 431 -30.23 2.25 -3.89
C ALA A 431 -30.60 0.78 -4.11
N LYS A 432 -31.90 0.47 -4.19
CA LYS A 432 -32.42 -0.87 -4.52
C LYS A 432 -32.09 -1.28 -5.96
N GLN A 433 -32.32 -0.41 -6.95
CA GLN A 433 -32.09 -0.76 -8.37
C GLN A 433 -30.60 -0.81 -8.76
N TYR A 434 -29.70 -0.19 -7.97
CA TYR A 434 -28.26 -0.19 -8.20
C TYR A 434 -27.48 -1.05 -7.19
N GLU A 435 -28.17 -1.83 -6.36
CA GLU A 435 -27.58 -2.76 -5.38
C GLU A 435 -26.55 -2.10 -4.46
N TRP A 436 -26.88 -0.91 -3.93
CA TRP A 436 -25.97 -0.17 -3.04
C TRP A 436 -25.85 -0.83 -1.66
N THR A 437 -24.62 -0.85 -1.14
CA THR A 437 -24.38 -1.16 0.28
C THR A 437 -24.91 -0.02 1.17
N GLN A 438 -25.31 -0.35 2.41
CA GLN A 438 -25.78 0.62 3.40
C GLN A 438 -24.77 1.76 3.61
N ASP A 439 -23.47 1.46 3.71
CA ASP A 439 -22.39 2.45 3.78
C ASP A 439 -22.45 3.47 2.63
N THR A 440 -22.65 2.98 1.40
CA THR A 440 -22.66 3.85 0.21
C THR A 440 -23.94 4.68 0.17
N HIS A 441 -25.08 4.12 0.59
CA HIS A 441 -26.31 4.88 0.72
C HIS A 441 -26.21 5.97 1.80
N TYR A 442 -25.74 5.62 3.01
CA TYR A 442 -25.49 6.54 4.13
C TYR A 442 -24.63 7.73 3.69
N SER A 443 -23.51 7.46 2.99
CA SER A 443 -22.59 8.51 2.53
C SER A 443 -23.22 9.53 1.58
N ARG A 444 -24.29 9.16 0.86
CA ARG A 444 -25.04 10.05 -0.04
C ARG A 444 -26.09 10.86 0.70
N VAL A 445 -26.78 10.27 1.67
CA VAL A 445 -27.70 11.00 2.58
C VAL A 445 -26.92 12.08 3.34
N LEU A 446 -25.76 11.74 3.90
CA LEU A 446 -24.90 12.70 4.61
C LEU A 446 -24.44 13.87 3.74
N MET A 447 -24.11 13.60 2.48
CA MET A 447 -23.68 14.64 1.55
C MET A 447 -24.85 15.54 1.11
N LEU A 448 -26.06 15.00 1.06
CA LEU A 448 -27.28 15.75 0.79
C LEU A 448 -27.66 16.66 1.96
N GLU A 449 -27.59 16.16 3.20
CA GLU A 449 -27.76 16.97 4.42
C GLU A 449 -26.76 18.13 4.44
N GLN A 450 -25.47 17.87 4.18
CA GLN A 450 -24.44 18.91 4.12
C GLN A 450 -24.68 19.96 3.04
N TRP A 451 -25.34 19.59 1.93
CA TRP A 451 -25.75 20.54 0.89
C TRP A 451 -26.97 21.35 1.33
N CYS A 452 -27.98 20.74 1.95
CA CYS A 452 -29.12 21.45 2.50
C CYS A 452 -28.70 22.45 3.60
N GLN A 453 -27.81 22.04 4.50
CA GLN A 453 -27.23 22.95 5.50
C GLN A 453 -26.49 24.11 4.84
N TYR A 454 -25.68 23.86 3.81
CA TYR A 454 -25.01 24.92 3.06
C TYR A 454 -26.00 25.92 2.43
N VAL A 455 -27.15 25.46 1.92
CA VAL A 455 -28.20 26.35 1.40
C VAL A 455 -28.82 27.19 2.52
N GLU A 456 -29.14 26.59 3.68
CA GLU A 456 -29.68 27.30 4.84
C GLU A 456 -28.69 28.35 5.39
N ASP A 457 -27.42 27.98 5.54
CA ASP A 457 -26.33 28.86 6.02
C ASP A 457 -26.10 30.09 5.12
N HIS A 458 -26.46 30.01 3.83
CA HIS A 458 -26.25 31.06 2.82
C HIS A 458 -27.56 31.71 2.35
N ASN A 459 -28.65 31.55 3.11
CA ASN A 459 -29.99 32.05 2.75
C ASN A 459 -30.05 33.57 2.46
N SER A 460 -29.12 34.36 3.00
CA SER A 460 -29.01 35.81 2.82
C SER A 460 -28.46 36.23 1.45
N ILE A 461 -27.78 35.31 0.76
CA ILE A 461 -27.20 35.52 -0.58
C ILE A 461 -28.09 34.89 -1.67
N ILE A 462 -28.79 33.81 -1.34
CA ILE A 462 -29.62 33.04 -2.29
C ILE A 462 -31.01 33.69 -2.43
N PRO A 463 -31.43 34.14 -3.62
CA PRO A 463 -32.75 34.74 -3.81
C PRO A 463 -33.89 33.78 -3.42
N LYS A 464 -34.87 34.27 -2.65
CA LYS A 464 -36.04 33.50 -2.18
C LYS A 464 -35.65 32.19 -1.48
N CYS A 465 -34.81 32.31 -0.45
CA CYS A 465 -34.30 31.19 0.35
C CYS A 465 -34.50 31.38 1.88
N ASP A 466 -35.09 32.49 2.31
CA ASP A 466 -35.35 32.88 3.71
C ASP A 466 -36.21 31.89 4.51
N LYS A 467 -36.95 30.99 3.84
CA LYS A 467 -37.84 29.99 4.44
C LYS A 467 -37.32 28.56 4.29
N PHE A 468 -36.20 28.36 3.61
CA PHE A 468 -35.60 27.03 3.48
C PHE A 468 -34.91 26.64 4.80
N LYS A 469 -35.31 25.50 5.37
CA LYS A 469 -34.69 24.90 6.55
C LYS A 469 -34.36 23.44 6.30
N SER A 470 -33.20 22.99 6.77
CA SER A 470 -32.80 21.59 6.80
C SER A 470 -33.64 20.83 7.84
N THR A 471 -34.28 19.74 7.42
CA THR A 471 -35.17 18.91 8.26
C THR A 471 -34.71 17.46 8.36
N PHE A 472 -33.40 17.21 8.20
CA PHE A 472 -32.81 15.91 8.41
C PHE A 472 -32.85 15.50 9.89
N SER A 473 -33.06 14.21 10.13
CA SER A 473 -32.99 13.60 11.46
C SER A 473 -32.26 12.26 11.37
N PRO A 474 -31.86 11.64 12.50
CA PRO A 474 -31.25 10.31 12.50
C PRO A 474 -32.12 9.24 11.80
N ALA A 475 -33.44 9.42 11.72
CA ALA A 475 -34.36 8.52 11.01
C ALA A 475 -34.24 8.60 9.47
N CYS A 476 -33.68 9.68 8.92
CA CYS A 476 -33.42 9.84 7.49
C CYS A 476 -32.28 8.94 6.97
N TYR A 477 -31.50 8.35 7.88
CA TYR A 477 -30.32 7.57 7.54
C TYR A 477 -30.60 6.06 7.47
N PRO A 478 -30.05 5.33 6.49
CA PRO A 478 -30.13 3.87 6.49
C PRO A 478 -29.37 3.32 7.70
N LYS A 479 -29.97 2.35 8.41
CA LYS A 479 -29.31 1.65 9.52
C LYS A 479 -28.01 1.01 9.01
N ILE A 480 -26.88 1.42 9.60
CA ILE A 480 -25.57 0.82 9.37
C ILE A 480 -25.21 -0.10 10.52
N GLN A 481 -24.63 -1.27 10.22
CA GLN A 481 -24.03 -2.12 11.25
C GLN A 481 -22.70 -1.48 11.69
N LYS A 482 -22.59 -1.11 12.98
CA LYS A 482 -21.30 -0.68 13.55
C LYS A 482 -20.28 -1.80 13.34
N ARG A 483 -19.16 -1.50 12.68
CA ARG A 483 -18.05 -2.45 12.47
C ARG A 483 -17.05 -2.31 13.60
N TYR A 484 -17.12 -3.22 14.56
CA TYR A 484 -16.05 -3.46 15.51
C TYR A 484 -14.92 -4.21 14.77
N GLY A 485 -13.69 -3.69 14.84
CA GLY A 485 -12.52 -4.29 14.17
C GLY A 485 -12.33 -3.95 12.68
N THR A 486 -11.07 -4.06 12.23
CA THR A 486 -10.60 -3.67 10.88
C THR A 486 -10.75 -4.78 9.85
N VAL A 487 -11.34 -4.49 8.68
CA VAL A 487 -11.37 -5.40 7.52
C VAL A 487 -9.96 -5.60 6.90
N LYS A 488 -8.99 -4.78 7.28
CA LYS A 488 -7.61 -4.83 6.77
C LYS A 488 -6.78 -5.77 7.65
N LYS A 489 -6.56 -6.99 7.18
CA LYS A 489 -5.74 -8.00 7.86
C LYS A 489 -4.28 -7.52 8.00
N PRO A 490 -3.72 -7.41 9.23
CA PRO A 490 -2.28 -7.19 9.42
C PRO A 490 -1.49 -8.44 9.00
N ILE A 491 -0.17 -8.33 8.85
CA ILE A 491 0.72 -9.50 8.81
C ILE A 491 0.73 -10.10 10.24
N PRO A 492 0.78 -11.44 10.42
CA PRO A 492 0.88 -12.03 11.77
C PRO A 492 2.04 -11.45 12.57
N ARG A 493 1.79 -11.08 13.84
CA ARG A 493 2.72 -10.32 14.69
C ARG A 493 4.10 -10.99 14.82
N SER A 494 4.12 -12.31 15.07
CA SER A 494 5.32 -13.15 15.14
C SER A 494 6.28 -12.99 13.94
N TYR A 495 5.74 -12.66 12.77
CA TYR A 495 6.49 -12.56 11.51
C TYR A 495 6.69 -11.12 11.02
N PHE A 496 6.17 -10.09 11.72
CA PHE A 496 6.27 -8.70 11.28
C PHE A 496 7.71 -8.15 11.35
N SER A 497 8.42 -8.40 12.45
CA SER A 497 9.85 -8.04 12.60
C SER A 497 10.74 -8.76 11.56
N THR A 498 10.42 -10.03 11.29
CA THR A 498 11.10 -10.85 10.27
C THR A 498 10.87 -10.28 8.87
N PHE A 499 9.64 -9.86 8.58
CA PHE A 499 9.30 -9.20 7.31
C PHE A 499 10.06 -7.88 7.13
N ILE A 500 10.17 -7.04 8.17
CA ILE A 500 11.02 -5.83 8.13
C ILE A 500 12.47 -6.19 7.79
N SER A 501 13.04 -7.20 8.46
CA SER A 501 14.41 -7.64 8.19
C SER A 501 14.60 -8.14 6.75
N MET A 502 13.65 -8.92 6.22
CA MET A 502 13.63 -9.29 4.81
C MET A 502 13.64 -8.07 3.90
N LEU A 503 12.78 -7.08 4.13
CA LEU A 503 12.68 -5.88 3.28
C LEU A 503 14.01 -5.10 3.22
N TYR A 504 14.79 -5.04 4.30
CA TYR A 504 16.14 -4.45 4.28
C TYR A 504 17.12 -5.22 3.39
N SER A 505 17.14 -6.55 3.48
CA SER A 505 17.96 -7.40 2.59
C SER A 505 17.56 -7.26 1.12
N LEU A 506 16.24 -7.18 0.86
CA LEU A 506 15.69 -7.02 -0.48
C LEU A 506 15.97 -5.62 -1.07
N GLU A 507 16.05 -4.56 -0.25
CA GLU A 507 16.47 -3.23 -0.72
C GLU A 507 17.97 -3.20 -1.05
N TYR A 508 18.80 -3.83 -0.20
CA TYR A 508 20.23 -3.99 -0.51
C TYR A 508 20.44 -4.77 -1.81
N LEU A 509 19.68 -5.85 -2.06
CA LEU A 509 19.74 -6.59 -3.32
C LEU A 509 19.39 -5.74 -4.55
N VAL A 510 18.34 -4.91 -4.45
CA VAL A 510 17.98 -3.98 -5.54
C VAL A 510 19.10 -2.98 -5.81
N MET A 511 19.73 -2.43 -4.77
CA MET A 511 20.85 -1.50 -4.93
C MET A 511 22.10 -2.19 -5.47
N HIS A 512 22.45 -3.37 -4.95
CA HIS A 512 23.58 -4.16 -5.43
C HIS A 512 23.50 -4.41 -6.94
N ILE A 513 22.36 -4.88 -7.46
CA ILE A 513 22.17 -5.13 -8.90
C ILE A 513 22.20 -3.83 -9.73
N ASN A 514 21.72 -2.70 -9.18
CA ASN A 514 21.84 -1.39 -9.84
C ASN A 514 23.29 -0.89 -9.89
N ASP A 515 24.07 -1.16 -8.84
CA ASP A 515 25.45 -0.73 -8.68
C ASP A 515 26.45 -1.59 -9.47
N MET A 516 26.04 -2.79 -9.91
CA MET A 516 26.80 -3.59 -10.90
C MET A 516 27.03 -2.83 -12.23
N LEU A 517 26.25 -1.78 -12.49
CA LEU A 517 26.36 -0.91 -13.67
C LEU A 517 27.12 0.40 -13.43
N VAL A 518 27.62 0.66 -12.22
CA VAL A 518 28.37 1.88 -11.90
C VAL A 518 29.84 1.66 -12.25
N GLN A 519 30.38 2.39 -13.24
CA GLN A 519 31.79 2.34 -13.59
C GLN A 519 32.67 2.89 -12.45
N ASP A 520 33.91 2.41 -12.34
CA ASP A 520 34.80 2.81 -11.25
C ASP A 520 35.33 4.22 -11.49
N VAL A 521 34.97 5.14 -10.60
CA VAL A 521 35.45 6.52 -10.66
C VAL A 521 36.82 6.58 -10.00
N VAL A 522 37.87 6.65 -10.80
CA VAL A 522 39.20 7.06 -10.32
C VAL A 522 39.18 8.58 -10.21
N ASN A 523 39.41 9.11 -9.01
CA ASN A 523 39.57 10.56 -8.82
C ASN A 523 41.00 11.00 -9.19
N ASP A 524 41.19 12.29 -9.49
CA ASP A 524 42.47 12.87 -9.94
C ASP A 524 43.62 12.71 -8.93
N ALA A 525 43.32 12.31 -7.69
CA ALA A 525 44.29 12.02 -6.63
C ALA A 525 44.72 10.54 -6.56
N GLY A 526 44.29 9.69 -7.50
CA GLY A 526 44.67 8.27 -7.56
C GLY A 526 44.09 7.40 -6.43
N LYS A 527 43.14 7.91 -5.64
CA LYS A 527 42.36 7.08 -4.72
C LYS A 527 41.21 6.43 -5.48
N ALA A 528 40.96 5.15 -5.24
CA ALA A 528 39.73 4.52 -5.70
C ALA A 528 38.53 5.31 -5.14
N GLY A 529 37.67 5.82 -6.02
CA GLY A 529 36.35 6.34 -5.66
C GLY A 529 35.39 5.20 -5.34
N TYR A 530 34.09 5.48 -5.44
CA TYR A 530 33.06 4.45 -5.27
C TYR A 530 33.25 3.32 -6.28
N LEU A 531 33.69 2.16 -5.81
CA LEU A 531 33.77 0.95 -6.60
C LEU A 531 32.34 0.42 -6.83
N GLY A 532 32.00 0.17 -8.09
CA GLY A 532 30.74 -0.49 -8.43
C GLY A 532 30.69 -1.92 -7.86
N ASN A 533 29.48 -2.45 -7.70
CA ASN A 533 29.30 -3.83 -7.22
C ASN A 533 29.69 -4.86 -8.31
N PHE A 534 29.99 -6.09 -7.89
CA PHE A 534 30.38 -7.18 -8.79
C PHE A 534 29.37 -8.32 -8.71
N GLY A 535 29.06 -8.94 -9.85
CA GLY A 535 28.41 -10.25 -9.90
C GLY A 535 29.45 -11.38 -9.91
N ILE A 536 28.97 -12.62 -9.94
CA ILE A 536 29.81 -13.81 -10.19
C ILE A 536 29.56 -14.31 -11.61
N LEU A 537 30.65 -14.61 -12.32
CA LEU A 537 30.61 -15.37 -13.57
C LEU A 537 31.72 -16.43 -13.56
N ASN A 538 31.32 -17.71 -13.64
CA ASN A 538 32.20 -18.88 -13.53
C ASN A 538 33.06 -18.91 -12.23
N GLY A 539 32.51 -18.45 -11.11
CA GLY A 539 33.23 -18.40 -9.83
C GLY A 539 34.23 -17.25 -9.68
N ALA A 540 34.37 -16.38 -10.69
CA ALA A 540 35.16 -15.15 -10.61
C ALA A 540 34.25 -13.91 -10.46
N LEU A 541 34.76 -12.87 -9.79
CA LEU A 541 34.10 -11.57 -9.74
C LEU A 541 34.08 -10.94 -11.13
N TYR A 542 32.92 -10.43 -11.55
CA TYR A 542 32.72 -9.83 -12.86
C TYR A 542 31.84 -8.59 -12.79
N LYS A 543 32.12 -7.62 -13.65
CA LYS A 543 31.43 -6.34 -13.72
C LYS A 543 30.71 -6.20 -15.07
N PRO A 544 29.44 -6.60 -15.17
CA PRO A 544 28.75 -6.71 -16.44
C PRO A 544 28.27 -5.37 -16.97
N THR A 545 28.27 -5.22 -18.29
CA THR A 545 27.66 -4.05 -18.94
C THR A 545 26.13 -4.10 -18.91
N LEU A 546 25.49 -2.98 -19.25
CA LEU A 546 24.03 -2.95 -19.45
C LEU A 546 23.60 -3.80 -20.66
N GLY A 547 24.44 -3.93 -21.69
CA GLY A 547 24.24 -4.88 -22.79
C GLY A 547 24.20 -6.32 -22.28
N GLU A 548 25.23 -6.73 -21.53
CA GLU A 548 25.36 -8.06 -20.97
C GLU A 548 24.22 -8.42 -20.02
N LEU A 549 23.91 -7.60 -19.01
CA LEU A 549 22.83 -7.90 -18.05
C LEU A 549 21.48 -8.18 -18.76
N ARG A 550 21.18 -7.42 -19.81
CA ARG A 550 19.89 -7.50 -20.51
C ARG A 550 19.78 -8.67 -21.49
N GLU A 551 20.86 -8.93 -22.23
CA GLU A 551 20.85 -9.78 -23.40
C GLU A 551 21.55 -11.13 -23.14
N ASN A 552 22.64 -11.14 -22.37
CA ASN A 552 23.42 -12.35 -22.06
C ASN A 552 22.62 -13.28 -21.13
N ILE A 553 22.58 -14.56 -21.50
CA ILE A 553 21.85 -15.60 -20.77
C ILE A 553 22.34 -15.81 -19.33
N ALA A 554 23.62 -15.58 -19.02
CA ALA A 554 24.17 -15.74 -17.67
C ALA A 554 23.45 -14.86 -16.63
N TRP A 555 23.05 -13.65 -17.03
CA TRP A 555 22.37 -12.68 -16.17
C TRP A 555 20.84 -12.76 -16.28
N LYS A 556 20.30 -13.76 -16.98
CA LYS A 556 18.85 -13.90 -17.21
C LYS A 556 18.05 -13.95 -15.91
N GLY A 557 18.56 -14.61 -14.87
CA GLY A 557 17.91 -14.74 -13.57
C GLY A 557 17.80 -13.44 -12.79
N ILE A 558 18.81 -12.56 -12.85
CA ILE A 558 18.79 -11.28 -12.15
C ILE A 558 18.16 -10.15 -12.98
N TRP A 559 18.40 -10.08 -14.29
CA TRP A 559 17.95 -8.93 -15.12
C TRP A 559 17.09 -9.31 -16.33
N GLY A 560 17.40 -10.41 -17.03
CA GLY A 560 16.97 -10.67 -18.42
C GLY A 560 15.48 -10.53 -18.77
N LYS A 561 15.22 -10.47 -20.08
CA LYS A 561 13.98 -10.10 -20.82
C LYS A 561 12.67 -10.90 -20.56
N GLU A 562 12.44 -11.44 -19.38
CA GLU A 562 11.20 -12.16 -19.09
C GLU A 562 10.00 -11.22 -18.92
N GLY A 563 9.21 -11.12 -19.98
CA GLY A 563 7.92 -10.45 -19.97
C GLY A 563 6.83 -11.31 -19.35
N GLN A 564 5.97 -10.68 -18.53
CA GLN A 564 4.75 -11.20 -17.90
C GLN A 564 4.85 -12.41 -16.94
N SER A 565 5.83 -13.30 -17.09
CA SER A 565 6.03 -14.45 -16.21
C SER A 565 6.56 -14.06 -14.83
N TYR A 566 6.34 -14.95 -13.87
CA TYR A 566 7.00 -14.97 -12.57
C TYR A 566 8.28 -15.82 -12.71
N SER A 567 9.40 -15.39 -12.14
CA SER A 567 10.65 -16.18 -12.19
C SER A 567 11.52 -15.93 -10.99
N LEU A 568 12.41 -16.88 -10.70
CA LEU A 568 13.35 -16.81 -9.58
C LEU A 568 14.56 -15.93 -9.93
N VAL A 569 15.05 -15.21 -8.91
CA VAL A 569 16.34 -14.54 -8.94
C VAL A 569 17.42 -15.60 -8.81
N ASP A 570 18.40 -15.60 -9.73
CA ASP A 570 19.55 -16.51 -9.68
C ASP A 570 20.56 -15.95 -8.67
N LEU A 571 20.59 -16.54 -7.46
CA LEU A 571 21.43 -16.08 -6.36
C LEU A 571 22.91 -16.38 -6.60
N ASP A 572 23.23 -17.40 -7.40
CA ASP A 572 24.62 -17.79 -7.72
C ASP A 572 25.32 -16.73 -8.60
N ALA A 573 24.57 -15.80 -9.20
CA ALA A 573 25.08 -14.68 -9.97
C ALA A 573 25.51 -13.48 -9.09
N LEU A 574 25.24 -13.50 -7.79
CA LEU A 574 25.59 -12.43 -6.84
C LEU A 574 26.92 -12.73 -6.16
N ASN A 575 27.73 -11.72 -5.84
CA ASN A 575 28.98 -11.91 -5.07
C ASN A 575 28.78 -12.11 -3.56
N TYR A 576 27.52 -12.18 -3.09
CA TYR A 576 27.15 -12.33 -1.69
C TYR A 576 25.84 -13.12 -1.57
N CYS A 577 25.57 -13.67 -0.39
CA CYS A 577 24.30 -14.32 -0.07
C CYS A 577 23.36 -13.33 0.64
N PRO A 578 22.16 -13.04 0.11
CA PRO A 578 21.15 -12.25 0.82
C PRO A 578 20.66 -13.00 2.07
N ILE A 579 20.70 -12.33 3.23
CA ILE A 579 20.30 -12.87 4.53
C ILE A 579 19.28 -11.96 5.22
N PHE A 580 18.49 -12.52 6.13
CA PHE A 580 17.56 -11.79 7.01
C PHE A 580 17.60 -12.38 8.42
N PHE A 581 17.00 -11.68 9.38
CA PHE A 581 16.95 -12.11 10.78
C PHE A 581 15.54 -12.55 11.16
N HIS A 582 15.44 -13.69 11.84
CA HIS A 582 14.25 -14.20 12.50
C HIS A 582 14.63 -14.55 13.94
N GLU A 583 13.97 -13.96 14.95
CA GLU A 583 14.30 -14.13 16.38
C GLU A 583 15.80 -13.90 16.70
N GLY A 584 16.43 -12.92 16.04
CA GLY A 584 17.86 -12.64 16.16
C GLY A 584 18.80 -13.65 15.46
N LYS A 585 18.29 -14.76 14.94
CA LYS A 585 19.05 -15.76 14.18
C LYS A 585 19.14 -15.37 12.70
N VAL A 586 20.31 -15.56 12.10
CA VAL A 586 20.53 -15.33 10.66
C VAL A 586 19.87 -16.45 9.84
N GLN A 587 19.13 -16.05 8.81
CA GLN A 587 18.45 -16.92 7.85
C GLN A 587 18.83 -16.52 6.41
N ARG A 588 18.77 -17.48 5.48
CA ARG A 588 19.01 -17.27 4.04
C ARG A 588 17.72 -17.38 3.25
N PHE A 589 17.60 -16.67 2.14
CA PHE A 589 16.50 -16.85 1.20
C PHE A 589 16.72 -18.13 0.36
N GLU A 590 15.86 -19.12 0.51
CA GLU A 590 15.86 -20.34 -0.34
C GLU A 590 14.86 -20.23 -1.51
N PHE A 591 13.94 -19.27 -1.44
CA PHE A 591 12.99 -18.93 -2.48
C PHE A 591 12.95 -17.40 -2.66
N LEU A 592 13.33 -16.94 -3.85
CA LEU A 592 13.30 -15.52 -4.18
C LEU A 592 12.74 -15.27 -5.59
N PRO A 593 11.43 -15.03 -5.75
CA PRO A 593 10.84 -14.58 -7.00
C PRO A 593 11.18 -13.12 -7.28
N ARG A 594 11.25 -12.74 -8.55
CA ARG A 594 11.55 -11.37 -9.01
C ARG A 594 10.45 -10.39 -8.61
N PHE A 595 10.60 -9.82 -7.42
CA PHE A 595 9.72 -8.82 -6.80
C PHE A 595 9.84 -7.42 -7.42
N TYR A 596 10.91 -7.14 -8.15
CA TYR A 596 11.21 -5.81 -8.67
C TYR A 596 10.86 -5.62 -10.15
N SER A 597 10.89 -4.36 -10.59
CA SER A 597 10.58 -3.90 -11.95
C SER A 597 11.66 -2.93 -12.45
N PHE A 598 11.79 -2.84 -13.77
CA PHE A 598 12.75 -1.96 -14.43
C PHE A 598 12.08 -0.66 -14.92
N SER A 599 12.81 0.45 -14.87
CA SER A 599 12.43 1.72 -15.47
C SER A 599 13.64 2.36 -16.13
N SER A 600 13.41 3.17 -17.17
CA SER A 600 14.45 3.98 -17.79
C SER A 600 14.58 5.30 -17.04
N TYR A 601 15.79 5.61 -16.59
CA TYR A 601 16.18 6.85 -15.94
C TYR A 601 17.22 7.56 -16.82
N GLN A 602 17.27 8.88 -16.77
CA GLN A 602 18.42 9.62 -17.29
C GLN A 602 19.38 9.81 -16.11
N ILE A 603 20.59 9.24 -16.22
CA ILE A 603 21.64 9.27 -15.20
C ILE A 603 22.91 9.72 -15.91
N ASP A 604 23.58 10.74 -15.37
CA ASP A 604 24.77 11.37 -15.96
C ASP A 604 24.54 11.78 -17.44
N GLY A 605 23.35 12.32 -17.73
CA GLY A 605 22.91 12.72 -19.08
C GLY A 605 22.52 11.55 -20.00
N SER A 606 22.88 10.31 -19.66
CA SER A 606 22.64 9.10 -20.46
C SER A 606 21.34 8.37 -20.08
N TRP A 607 20.63 7.80 -21.05
CA TRP A 607 19.43 6.99 -20.79
C TRP A 607 19.80 5.56 -20.43
N GLN A 608 19.66 5.20 -19.16
CA GLN A 608 19.97 3.87 -18.66
C GLN A 608 18.73 3.21 -18.05
N GLU A 609 18.69 1.88 -18.08
CA GLU A 609 17.67 1.10 -17.37
C GLU A 609 18.22 0.71 -16.00
N ARG A 610 17.36 0.80 -14.99
CA ARG A 610 17.65 0.45 -13.61
C ARG A 610 16.43 -0.21 -12.98
N ILE A 611 16.67 -1.01 -11.95
CA ILE A 611 15.64 -1.51 -11.07
C ILE A 611 15.08 -0.35 -10.24
N VAL A 612 13.76 -0.28 -10.08
CA VAL A 612 13.09 0.79 -9.33
C VAL A 612 13.21 0.56 -7.80
N PRO A 613 13.96 1.38 -7.04
CA PRO A 613 14.11 1.19 -5.59
C PRO A 613 12.87 1.68 -4.81
N ASN A 614 12.08 2.59 -5.38
CA ASN A 614 10.97 3.25 -4.71
C ASN A 614 9.97 2.25 -4.08
N HIS A 615 9.67 1.13 -4.73
CA HIS A 615 8.64 0.19 -4.28
C HIS A 615 9.02 -0.54 -2.99
N ILE A 616 10.28 -0.99 -2.85
CA ILE A 616 10.76 -1.67 -1.65
C ILE A 616 10.91 -0.67 -0.50
N ARG A 617 11.49 0.51 -0.77
CA ARG A 617 11.67 1.61 0.20
C ARG A 617 10.35 2.14 0.77
N VAL A 618 9.33 2.35 -0.06
CA VAL A 618 7.99 2.71 0.42
C VAL A 618 7.40 1.62 1.32
N THR A 619 7.67 0.34 1.03
CA THR A 619 7.18 -0.78 1.86
C THR A 619 7.90 -0.82 3.21
N GLN A 620 9.22 -0.62 3.25
CA GLN A 620 10.00 -0.47 4.50
C GLN A 620 9.46 0.67 5.35
N LEU A 621 9.32 1.86 4.77
CA LEU A 621 8.83 3.06 5.47
C LEU A 621 7.42 2.89 6.01
N MET A 622 6.54 2.15 5.32
CA MET A 622 5.21 1.81 5.84
C MET A 622 5.26 0.91 7.08
N CYS A 623 6.25 0.01 7.17
CA CYS A 623 6.45 -0.84 8.34
C CYS A 623 7.13 -0.10 9.50
N GLU A 624 8.08 0.80 9.21
CA GLU A 624 8.87 1.55 10.20
C GLU A 624 8.17 2.80 10.78
N THR A 625 7.11 3.30 10.14
CA THR A 625 6.45 4.58 10.54
C THR A 625 4.94 4.49 10.73
N GLY A 626 4.28 3.44 10.22
CA GLY A 626 2.81 3.38 10.14
C GLY A 626 2.14 4.47 9.29
N LEU A 627 2.91 5.35 8.63
CA LEU A 627 2.36 6.42 7.78
C LEU A 627 1.61 5.83 6.58
N ARG A 628 0.55 6.53 6.13
CA ARG A 628 -0.20 6.08 4.95
C ARG A 628 0.69 6.20 3.73
N GLN A 629 0.67 5.17 2.87
CA GLN A 629 1.42 5.16 1.61
C GLN A 629 1.32 6.45 0.80
N ALA A 630 0.12 7.02 0.70
CA ALA A 630 -0.11 8.25 -0.06
C ALA A 630 0.67 9.46 0.49
N HIS A 631 0.99 9.48 1.78
CA HIS A 631 1.77 10.55 2.40
C HIS A 631 3.27 10.28 2.26
N LEU A 632 3.70 9.01 2.35
CA LEU A 632 5.09 8.60 2.10
C LEU A 632 5.53 8.89 0.66
N ILE A 633 4.73 8.51 -0.35
CA ILE A 633 5.10 8.74 -1.76
C ILE A 633 5.10 10.24 -2.15
N TRP A 634 4.43 11.08 -1.35
CA TRP A 634 4.38 12.54 -1.47
C TRP A 634 5.14 13.25 -0.33
N LEU A 635 6.15 12.62 0.28
CA LEU A 635 7.10 13.36 1.11
C LEU A 635 7.86 14.38 0.25
N ASN A 636 7.97 15.62 0.71
CA ASN A 636 8.71 16.66 0.01
C ASN A 636 10.22 16.43 0.17
N LYS A 637 10.91 16.19 -0.95
CA LYS A 637 12.37 15.99 -1.01
C LYS A 637 13.16 17.10 -0.31
N ASP A 638 12.69 18.34 -0.41
CA ASP A 638 13.43 19.51 0.05
C ASP A 638 13.02 19.95 1.48
N LYS A 639 12.12 19.20 2.15
CA LYS A 639 11.63 19.52 3.50
C LYS A 639 11.50 18.36 4.48
N TYR A 640 11.59 17.08 4.08
CA TYR A 640 11.40 15.96 5.03
C TYR A 640 12.39 15.96 6.20
N ASP A 641 13.59 16.51 6.02
CA ASP A 641 14.64 16.65 7.03
C ASP A 641 14.74 18.05 7.65
N CYS A 642 13.81 18.97 7.39
CA CYS A 642 13.96 20.38 7.85
C CYS A 642 13.82 20.59 9.36
N VAL A 643 13.38 19.58 10.10
CA VAL A 643 13.28 19.55 11.57
C VAL A 643 14.29 18.60 12.22
N LEU A 644 15.11 17.90 11.41
CA LEU A 644 16.10 16.95 11.91
C LEU A 644 17.38 17.67 12.33
N ASP A 645 17.71 17.61 13.62
CA ASP A 645 19.09 17.81 14.05
C ASP A 645 19.91 16.55 13.72
N ARG A 646 20.82 16.68 12.75
CA ARG A 646 21.72 15.60 12.33
C ARG A 646 22.87 15.36 13.31
N TYR A 647 23.17 16.29 14.23
CA TYR A 647 24.24 16.17 15.23
C TYR A 647 23.80 15.40 16.50
N ASN A 648 22.55 15.56 16.93
CA ASN A 648 21.96 14.76 18.00
C ASN A 648 22.12 13.25 17.70
N GLN A 649 22.47 12.42 18.69
CA GLN A 649 22.66 10.96 18.53
C GLN A 649 21.43 10.11 18.90
N SER A 650 20.29 10.73 19.20
CA SER A 650 19.03 10.04 19.48
C SER A 650 18.66 9.00 18.42
N GLN A 651 18.13 7.85 18.88
CA GLN A 651 17.58 6.79 18.04
C GLN A 651 16.19 7.16 17.47
N LEU A 652 15.52 8.13 18.08
CA LEU A 652 14.27 8.73 17.59
C LEU A 652 14.54 10.09 16.97
N ALA A 653 13.89 10.36 15.83
CA ALA A 653 14.11 11.54 15.01
C ALA A 653 12.75 12.14 14.55
N PRO A 654 12.60 13.47 14.53
CA PRO A 654 11.42 14.13 13.97
C PRO A 654 11.48 14.15 12.43
N LEU A 655 10.43 13.66 11.77
CA LEU A 655 10.21 13.61 10.33
C LEU A 655 9.10 14.57 9.92
N PHE A 656 9.39 15.51 9.01
CA PHE A 656 8.39 16.45 8.52
C PHE A 656 7.52 15.83 7.41
N VAL A 657 6.24 15.57 7.72
CA VAL A 657 5.27 14.97 6.81
C VAL A 657 4.48 16.06 6.08
N SER A 658 4.76 16.24 4.79
CA SER A 658 4.24 17.37 3.99
C SER A 658 2.77 17.27 3.58
N SER A 659 2.10 16.14 3.87
CA SER A 659 0.65 15.98 3.66
C SER A 659 0.06 14.97 4.63
N ASP A 660 -1.08 15.28 5.23
CA ASP A 660 -2.02 14.34 5.83
C ASP A 660 -3.46 14.78 5.55
N LYS A 661 -4.37 13.82 5.46
CA LYS A 661 -5.79 14.08 5.18
C LYS A 661 -6.53 14.74 6.34
N SER A 662 -6.13 14.49 7.58
CA SER A 662 -6.85 14.89 8.78
C SER A 662 -6.48 16.31 9.22
N HIS A 663 -5.19 16.62 9.36
CA HIS A 663 -4.71 17.85 10.00
C HIS A 663 -3.78 18.71 9.14
N GLY A 664 -3.17 18.18 8.07
CA GLY A 664 -2.33 18.96 7.15
C GLY A 664 -0.88 18.52 7.14
N ALA A 665 0.06 19.47 7.13
CA ALA A 665 1.48 19.15 7.33
C ALA A 665 1.78 19.08 8.83
N TRP A 666 2.58 18.11 9.25
CA TRP A 666 2.87 17.83 10.67
C TRP A 666 4.22 17.12 10.83
N THR A 667 4.67 16.93 12.07
CA THR A 667 5.95 16.28 12.39
C THR A 667 5.70 14.94 13.07
N ALA A 668 6.21 13.86 12.49
CA ALA A 668 6.14 12.50 13.01
C ALA A 668 7.44 12.11 13.74
N ILE A 669 7.38 11.47 14.90
CA ILE A 669 8.54 10.88 15.56
C ILE A 669 8.74 9.46 15.01
N VAL A 670 9.92 9.22 14.44
CA VAL A 670 10.29 7.97 13.75
C VAL A 670 11.65 7.43 14.20
N SER A 671 11.93 6.16 13.95
CA SER A 671 13.27 5.57 14.09
C SER A 671 14.29 6.28 13.19
N ARG A 672 15.51 6.54 13.67
CA ARG A 672 16.57 7.17 12.88
C ARG A 672 16.90 6.39 11.60
N ARG A 673 16.70 5.06 11.59
CA ARG A 673 16.89 4.20 10.40
C ARG A 673 15.98 4.59 9.23
N VAL A 674 14.86 5.25 9.50
CA VAL A 674 13.98 5.84 8.48
C VAL A 674 14.73 6.90 7.66
N TYR A 675 15.56 7.71 8.30
CA TYR A 675 16.37 8.71 7.60
C TYR A 675 17.42 8.10 6.68
N GLU A 676 18.01 6.95 7.02
CA GLU A 676 18.94 6.25 6.13
C GLU A 676 18.25 5.83 4.81
N VAL A 677 17.00 5.34 4.89
CA VAL A 677 16.21 4.94 3.71
C VAL A 677 15.77 6.17 2.89
N LEU A 678 15.39 7.26 3.56
CA LEU A 678 15.00 8.52 2.91
C LEU A 678 16.19 9.22 2.25
N ASP A 679 17.35 9.26 2.91
CA ASP A 679 18.58 9.85 2.37
C ASP A 679 19.09 9.01 1.18
N ARG A 680 19.08 7.66 1.25
CA ARG A 680 19.36 6.80 0.07
C ARG A 680 18.37 7.03 -1.08
N GLN A 681 17.11 7.37 -0.79
CA GLN A 681 16.14 7.76 -1.82
C GLN A 681 16.43 9.16 -2.39
N ARG A 682 16.88 10.11 -1.57
CA ARG A 682 17.29 11.45 -2.01
C ARG A 682 18.50 11.37 -2.94
N THR A 683 19.54 10.61 -2.57
CA THR A 683 20.70 10.35 -3.44
C THR A 683 20.28 9.76 -4.78
N TRP A 684 19.37 8.78 -4.79
CA TRP A 684 18.83 8.21 -6.04
C TRP A 684 18.05 9.24 -6.88
N TYR A 685 17.26 10.11 -6.23
CA TYR A 685 16.57 11.21 -6.91
C TYR A 685 17.56 12.19 -7.54
N ASP A 686 18.60 12.58 -6.80
CA ASP A 686 19.59 13.58 -7.25
C ASP A 686 20.51 13.05 -8.36
N GLN A 687 20.67 11.72 -8.49
CA GLN A 687 21.29 11.07 -9.66
C GLN A 687 20.43 11.13 -10.94
N CYS A 688 19.13 11.43 -10.84
CA CYS A 688 18.24 11.49 -12.00
C CYS A 688 18.33 12.86 -12.71
N SER A 689 19.11 12.92 -13.80
CA SER A 689 19.37 14.15 -14.55
C SER A 689 18.25 14.60 -15.50
N ASP A 690 17.12 13.88 -15.56
CA ASP A 690 15.97 14.23 -16.41
C ASP A 690 15.33 15.54 -15.92
N PRO A 691 15.13 16.56 -16.78
CA PRO A 691 14.63 17.88 -16.37
C PRO A 691 13.32 17.85 -15.59
N SER A 692 12.48 16.82 -15.79
CA SER A 692 11.24 16.70 -15.03
C SER A 692 11.51 16.58 -13.53
N TYR A 693 12.60 15.96 -13.08
CA TYR A 693 12.95 15.86 -11.65
C TYR A 693 13.21 17.23 -10.99
N GLN A 694 13.36 18.32 -11.75
CA GLN A 694 13.43 19.68 -11.21
C GLN A 694 12.07 20.38 -11.07
N GLU A 695 10.99 19.84 -11.66
CA GLU A 695 9.65 20.43 -11.64
C GLU A 695 8.91 20.15 -10.31
N ASP A 696 8.33 21.18 -9.69
CA ASP A 696 7.37 21.01 -8.61
C ASP A 696 6.02 20.47 -9.13
N LEU A 697 5.58 19.33 -8.60
CA LEU A 697 4.33 18.68 -8.98
C LEU A 697 3.22 19.02 -8.00
N TRP A 698 2.02 19.29 -8.54
CA TRP A 698 0.79 19.38 -7.74
C TRP A 698 0.50 18.06 -7.03
N TYR A 699 0.10 18.13 -5.75
CA TYR A 699 -0.21 16.93 -4.96
C TYR A 699 -1.27 16.04 -5.62
N GLY A 700 -0.95 14.75 -5.77
CA GLY A 700 -1.80 13.78 -6.46
C GLY A 700 -1.96 14.02 -7.96
N LEU A 701 -1.07 14.83 -8.57
CA LEU A 701 -1.13 15.29 -9.97
C LEU A 701 -2.43 16.05 -10.33
N LYS A 702 -3.06 16.72 -9.35
CA LYS A 702 -4.26 17.54 -9.56
C LYS A 702 -3.97 19.01 -9.27
N GLU A 703 -4.15 19.86 -10.28
CA GLU A 703 -4.07 21.32 -10.14
C GLU A 703 -5.05 21.86 -9.08
N GLY A 704 -4.60 22.86 -8.30
CA GLY A 704 -5.38 23.42 -7.18
C GLY A 704 -5.50 22.50 -5.96
N ALA A 705 -4.70 21.43 -5.84
CA ALA A 705 -4.73 20.57 -4.65
C ALA A 705 -4.34 21.33 -3.36
N ARG A 706 -5.07 21.07 -2.26
CA ARG A 706 -4.91 21.71 -0.93
C ARG A 706 -3.46 21.81 -0.41
N PHE A 707 -2.60 20.84 -0.74
CA PHE A 707 -1.21 20.79 -0.27
C PHE A 707 -0.21 21.49 -1.21
N GLY A 708 -0.67 22.15 -2.27
CA GLY A 708 0.17 22.89 -3.20
C GLY A 708 1.02 22.03 -4.14
N ARG A 709 2.22 22.52 -4.44
CA ARG A 709 3.21 21.90 -5.33
C ARG A 709 4.55 21.73 -4.61
N TYR A 710 5.25 20.64 -4.89
CA TYR A 710 6.62 20.36 -4.41
C TYR A 710 7.25 19.17 -5.17
N LYS A 711 8.53 18.88 -4.93
CA LYS A 711 9.26 17.71 -5.44
C LYS A 711 8.97 16.45 -4.59
N PRO A 712 8.26 15.43 -5.10
CA PRO A 712 7.96 14.22 -4.32
C PRO A 712 9.17 13.29 -4.28
N LEU A 713 9.67 12.94 -3.09
CA LEU A 713 10.89 12.14 -2.92
C LEU A 713 10.84 10.77 -3.62
N PHE A 714 9.65 10.18 -3.75
CA PHE A 714 9.41 8.91 -4.45
C PHE A 714 8.88 9.07 -5.88
N ARG A 715 9.17 10.20 -6.54
CA ARG A 715 8.92 10.40 -7.97
C ARG A 715 9.51 9.26 -8.82
N LEU A 716 8.77 8.88 -9.85
CA LEU A 716 9.23 8.02 -10.94
C LEU A 716 9.30 8.82 -12.26
N PRO A 717 10.04 8.32 -13.27
CA PRO A 717 10.09 8.93 -14.60
C PRO A 717 8.69 9.12 -15.20
N LYS A 718 8.54 10.11 -16.09
CA LYS A 718 7.23 10.57 -16.62
C LYS A 718 6.38 9.43 -17.22
N SER A 719 7.01 8.45 -17.85
CA SER A 719 6.38 7.24 -18.40
C SER A 719 5.66 6.36 -17.35
N ASN A 720 6.06 6.46 -16.08
CA ASN A 720 5.61 5.63 -14.96
C ASN A 720 4.91 6.44 -13.84
N GLN A 721 4.47 7.68 -14.12
CA GLN A 721 3.83 8.56 -13.13
C GLN A 721 2.56 8.00 -12.45
N THR A 722 1.90 7.01 -13.05
CA THR A 722 0.72 6.34 -12.47
C THR A 722 1.06 5.17 -11.54
N LEU A 723 2.33 4.76 -11.45
CA LEU A 723 2.76 3.51 -10.80
C LEU A 723 3.40 3.70 -9.42
N TRP A 724 3.27 4.86 -8.77
CA TRP A 724 3.97 5.15 -7.50
C TRP A 724 3.52 4.25 -6.32
N TYR A 725 2.40 3.54 -6.44
CA TYR A 725 1.89 2.62 -5.42
C TYR A 725 2.45 1.20 -5.58
N ASN A 726 2.85 0.58 -4.47
CA ASN A 726 3.43 -0.78 -4.41
C ASN A 726 2.41 -1.95 -4.52
N PHE A 727 1.11 -1.69 -4.73
CA PHE A 727 0.05 -2.71 -4.71
C PHE A 727 0.31 -3.92 -5.63
N HIS A 728 1.06 -3.74 -6.72
CA HIS A 728 1.40 -4.82 -7.67
C HIS A 728 2.58 -5.69 -7.22
N ILE A 729 3.45 -5.18 -6.35
CA ILE A 729 4.66 -5.86 -5.87
C ILE A 729 4.44 -6.46 -4.48
N PHE A 730 3.57 -5.86 -3.66
CA PHE A 730 3.31 -6.28 -2.30
C PHE A 730 2.92 -7.78 -2.16
N PRO A 731 2.06 -8.38 -3.03
CA PRO A 731 1.80 -9.83 -2.97
C PRO A 731 3.05 -10.69 -3.19
N THR A 732 4.02 -10.23 -3.99
CA THR A 732 5.29 -10.95 -4.20
C THR A 732 6.18 -10.91 -2.95
N LEU A 733 6.19 -9.78 -2.23
CA LEU A 733 6.92 -9.65 -0.97
C LEU A 733 6.31 -10.56 0.12
N LEU A 734 4.97 -10.65 0.17
CA LEU A 734 4.28 -11.57 1.07
C LEU A 734 4.45 -13.05 0.67
N LEU A 735 4.66 -13.36 -0.62
CA LEU A 735 4.90 -14.74 -1.06
C LEU A 735 6.27 -15.25 -0.58
N ILE A 736 7.27 -14.37 -0.52
CA ILE A 736 8.58 -14.67 0.10
C ILE A 736 8.41 -15.00 1.58
N LEU A 737 7.63 -14.18 2.31
CA LEU A 737 7.33 -14.42 3.73
C LEU A 737 6.54 -15.72 3.94
N GLN A 738 5.53 -16.00 3.12
CA GLN A 738 4.74 -17.23 3.20
C GLN A 738 5.60 -18.47 2.96
N TYR A 739 6.54 -18.44 2.02
CA TYR A 739 7.47 -19.54 1.81
C TYR A 739 8.32 -19.79 3.06
N PHE A 740 8.88 -18.74 3.66
CA PHE A 740 9.65 -18.88 4.90
C PHE A 740 8.82 -19.53 6.02
N ILE A 741 7.59 -19.06 6.25
CA ILE A 741 6.69 -19.61 7.28
C ILE A 741 6.31 -21.06 6.97
N LYS A 742 5.68 -21.32 5.81
CA LYS A 742 5.05 -22.61 5.49
C LYS A 742 6.05 -23.70 5.09
N VAL A 743 7.22 -23.33 4.55
CA VAL A 743 8.21 -24.28 3.98
C VAL A 743 9.50 -24.33 4.80
N GLN A 744 10.08 -23.19 5.18
CA GLN A 744 11.38 -23.20 5.89
C GLN A 744 11.24 -23.41 7.40
N LEU A 745 10.24 -22.78 8.05
CA LEU A 745 9.89 -23.04 9.45
C LEU A 745 8.96 -24.26 9.61
N GLY A 746 8.18 -24.58 8.58
CA GLY A 746 7.18 -25.65 8.62
C GLY A 746 5.93 -25.29 9.43
N ASP A 747 5.75 -24.02 9.80
CA ASP A 747 4.56 -23.52 10.51
C ASP A 747 3.37 -23.51 9.55
N LYS A 748 2.53 -24.53 9.68
CA LYS A 748 1.30 -24.68 8.88
C LYS A 748 0.09 -24.00 9.52
N ASP A 749 0.21 -23.46 10.72
CA ASP A 749 -0.87 -22.77 11.39
C ASP A 749 -1.08 -21.36 10.81
N GLY A 750 -2.30 -20.84 10.95
CA GLY A 750 -2.70 -19.57 10.32
C GLY A 750 -2.94 -19.65 8.79
N ALA A 751 -3.75 -18.71 8.30
CA ALA A 751 -4.19 -18.65 6.91
C ALA A 751 -3.09 -18.14 5.94
N ASP A 752 -3.19 -18.55 4.67
CA ASP A 752 -2.29 -18.09 3.60
C ASP A 752 -2.30 -16.56 3.45
N LEU A 753 -1.09 -15.99 3.41
CA LEU A 753 -0.87 -14.57 3.11
C LEU A 753 -1.16 -14.28 1.62
N VAL A 754 -0.97 -15.25 0.74
CA VAL A 754 -1.00 -15.13 -0.72
C VAL A 754 -1.68 -16.34 -1.35
N TYR A 755 -2.57 -16.08 -2.31
CA TYR A 755 -3.34 -17.08 -3.05
C TYR A 755 -3.32 -16.78 -4.56
N LEU A 756 -3.63 -17.79 -5.35
CA LEU A 756 -3.87 -17.68 -6.78
C LEU A 756 -5.36 -17.39 -7.05
N LYS A 757 -5.64 -16.41 -7.90
CA LYS A 757 -7.00 -16.05 -8.30
C LYS A 757 -7.34 -16.62 -9.67
N GLU A 758 -8.27 -17.56 -9.71
CA GLU A 758 -8.85 -18.10 -10.94
C GLU A 758 -10.35 -17.74 -11.01
N GLY A 759 -10.70 -16.76 -11.86
CA GLY A 759 -12.06 -16.24 -11.96
C GLY A 759 -12.56 -15.61 -10.65
N LYS A 760 -13.51 -16.28 -9.98
CA LYS A 760 -14.02 -15.92 -8.65
C LYS A 760 -13.35 -16.71 -7.51
N ASN A 761 -12.64 -17.79 -7.80
CA ASN A 761 -12.11 -18.71 -6.81
C ASN A 761 -10.74 -18.23 -6.28
N LYS A 762 -10.44 -18.63 -5.05
CA LYS A 762 -9.12 -18.52 -4.42
C LYS A 762 -8.54 -19.93 -4.32
N LEU A 763 -7.32 -20.13 -4.81
CA LEU A 763 -6.58 -21.39 -4.72
C LEU A 763 -5.31 -21.15 -3.89
N PRO A 764 -4.87 -22.12 -3.07
CA PRO A 764 -3.63 -22.02 -2.31
C PRO A 764 -2.40 -21.96 -3.23
N PHE A 765 -1.24 -21.61 -2.68
CA PHE A 765 0.01 -21.49 -3.41
C PHE A 765 0.98 -22.60 -3.00
N ASP A 766 0.86 -23.77 -3.63
CA ASP A 766 1.53 -25.00 -3.17
C ASP A 766 2.80 -25.37 -3.98
N ASP A 767 2.99 -24.80 -5.18
CA ASP A 767 4.15 -25.08 -6.06
C ASP A 767 5.04 -23.83 -6.20
N TYR A 768 6.27 -23.95 -5.69
CA TYR A 768 7.27 -22.89 -5.70
C TYR A 768 8.35 -23.08 -6.79
N SER A 769 8.17 -24.05 -7.70
CA SER A 769 9.14 -24.37 -8.74
C SER A 769 9.23 -23.29 -9.82
N SER A 770 10.44 -23.08 -10.37
CA SER A 770 10.67 -22.15 -11.50
C SER A 770 9.75 -22.44 -12.69
N LYS A 771 9.46 -23.72 -12.96
CA LYS A 771 8.56 -24.16 -14.02
C LYS A 771 7.13 -23.65 -13.80
N PHE A 772 6.58 -23.82 -12.60
CA PHE A 772 5.25 -23.33 -12.24
C PHE A 772 5.17 -21.80 -12.29
N LEU A 773 6.15 -21.12 -11.66
CA LEU A 773 6.27 -19.68 -11.67
C LEU A 773 6.27 -19.10 -13.10
N SER A 774 6.97 -19.75 -14.03
CA SER A 774 7.03 -19.30 -15.43
C SER A 774 5.68 -19.34 -16.15
N GLY A 775 4.75 -20.21 -15.70
CA GLY A 775 3.41 -20.37 -16.25
C GLY A 775 2.36 -19.41 -15.68
N ILE A 776 2.60 -18.80 -14.52
CA ILE A 776 1.65 -17.87 -13.89
C ILE A 776 1.93 -16.40 -14.27
N GLY A 777 0.87 -15.65 -14.58
CA GLY A 777 0.96 -14.21 -14.81
C GLY A 777 0.97 -13.44 -13.49
N LYS A 778 1.77 -12.37 -13.37
CA LYS A 778 1.84 -11.50 -12.17
C LYS A 778 0.48 -10.95 -11.69
N SER A 779 -0.55 -10.94 -12.53
CA SER A 779 -1.92 -10.53 -12.19
C SER A 779 -2.77 -11.62 -11.51
N SER A 780 -2.33 -12.89 -11.49
CA SER A 780 -3.04 -14.00 -10.83
C SER A 780 -2.77 -14.07 -9.32
N VAL A 781 -1.55 -13.71 -8.89
CA VAL A 781 -1.12 -13.69 -7.50
C VAL A 781 -1.84 -12.56 -6.74
N ARG A 782 -2.50 -12.89 -5.64
CA ARG A 782 -3.32 -11.97 -4.84
C ARG A 782 -3.14 -12.23 -3.34
N SER A 783 -3.49 -11.24 -2.55
CA SER A 783 -3.46 -11.28 -1.09
C SER A 783 -4.68 -10.57 -0.55
N ASP A 784 -5.20 -11.03 0.60
CA ASP A 784 -6.18 -10.28 1.40
C ASP A 784 -5.50 -9.21 2.28
N HIS A 785 -4.19 -9.34 2.50
CA HIS A 785 -3.38 -8.31 3.12
C HIS A 785 -3.07 -7.23 2.08
N THR A 786 -3.24 -5.97 2.46
CA THR A 786 -2.93 -4.82 1.61
C THR A 786 -1.76 -4.05 2.21
N PRO A 787 -1.02 -3.24 1.43
CA PRO A 787 0.00 -2.34 1.98
C PRO A 787 -0.53 -1.50 3.15
N HIS A 788 -1.80 -1.08 3.11
CA HIS A 788 -2.43 -0.32 4.18
C HIS A 788 -2.56 -1.10 5.50
N GLY A 789 -2.55 -2.45 5.46
CA GLY A 789 -2.53 -3.31 6.64
C GLY A 789 -1.22 -3.24 7.43
N LEU A 790 -0.10 -2.84 6.81
CA LEU A 790 1.20 -2.68 7.48
C LEU A 790 1.13 -1.68 8.65
N ARG A 791 0.27 -0.66 8.52
CA ARG A 791 -0.01 0.31 9.59
C ARG A 791 -0.58 -0.33 10.85
N ALA A 792 -1.46 -1.32 10.70
CA ALA A 792 -2.02 -2.05 11.84
C ALA A 792 -0.97 -2.96 12.51
N GLY A 793 -0.03 -3.49 11.72
CA GLY A 793 1.16 -4.17 12.22
C GLY A 793 2.05 -3.23 13.04
N PHE A 794 2.48 -2.10 12.46
CA PHE A 794 3.28 -1.10 13.17
C PHE A 794 2.61 -0.61 14.47
N VAL A 795 1.31 -0.29 14.44
CA VAL A 795 0.58 0.13 15.63
C VAL A 795 0.55 -0.98 16.68
N SER A 796 0.29 -2.24 16.29
CA SER A 796 0.31 -3.37 17.22
C SER A 796 1.66 -3.53 17.92
N GLU A 797 2.77 -3.43 17.18
CA GLU A 797 4.12 -3.55 17.75
C GLU A 797 4.49 -2.36 18.63
N ALA A 798 4.14 -1.15 18.23
CA ALA A 798 4.43 0.06 19.00
C ALA A 798 3.67 0.08 20.34
N MET A 799 2.44 -0.46 20.39
CA MET A 799 1.61 -0.51 21.60
C MET A 799 2.13 -1.43 22.71
N ASN A 800 3.11 -2.30 22.42
CA ASN A 800 3.84 -3.06 23.44
C ASN A 800 4.72 -2.16 24.33
N TRP A 801 5.10 -0.98 23.83
CA TRP A 801 6.12 -0.11 24.45
C TRP A 801 5.69 1.35 24.62
N LEU A 802 4.63 1.78 23.93
CA LEU A 802 4.19 3.17 23.90
C LEU A 802 2.68 3.33 24.11
N PRO A 803 2.27 4.40 24.83
CA PRO A 803 0.92 4.95 24.85
C PRO A 803 0.24 5.07 23.47
N ALA A 804 -1.05 4.74 23.41
CA ALA A 804 -1.84 4.90 22.18
C ALA A 804 -2.01 6.38 21.79
N SER A 805 -2.03 7.25 22.81
CA SER A 805 -1.98 8.71 22.69
C SER A 805 -0.72 9.19 21.96
N ILE A 806 0.48 8.67 22.31
CA ILE A 806 1.76 8.96 21.64
C ILE A 806 1.81 8.39 20.22
N ILE A 807 1.41 7.11 20.04
CA ILE A 807 1.41 6.46 18.71
C ILE A 807 0.48 7.20 17.74
N GLY A 808 -0.66 7.67 18.25
CA GLY A 808 -1.61 8.49 17.50
C GLY A 808 -1.04 9.86 17.15
N SER A 809 -0.76 10.68 18.17
CA SER A 809 -0.38 12.08 17.99
C SER A 809 1.02 12.28 17.40
N MET A 810 2.00 11.51 17.87
CA MET A 810 3.41 11.73 17.53
C MET A 810 3.92 10.82 16.42
N MET A 811 3.49 9.56 16.31
CA MET A 811 4.10 8.63 15.32
C MET A 811 3.31 8.52 14.02
N THR A 812 1.98 8.38 14.09
CA THR A 812 1.16 7.95 12.94
C THR A 812 0.16 8.99 12.42
N GLY A 813 -0.17 10.01 13.22
CA GLY A 813 -1.15 11.06 12.89
C GLY A 813 -2.61 10.63 13.07
N GLN A 814 -2.91 9.79 14.07
CA GLN A 814 -4.26 9.29 14.39
C GLN A 814 -4.81 9.89 15.67
N THR A 815 -6.14 9.85 15.80
CA THR A 815 -6.79 9.91 17.10
C THR A 815 -6.48 8.64 17.90
N GLU A 816 -6.41 8.77 19.23
CA GLU A 816 -6.18 7.66 20.17
C GLU A 816 -7.17 6.50 19.93
N SER A 817 -8.46 6.81 19.72
CA SER A 817 -9.50 5.84 19.34
C SER A 817 -9.16 4.99 18.10
N LEU A 818 -8.62 5.61 17.05
CA LEU A 818 -8.28 4.92 15.81
C LEU A 818 -6.95 4.13 15.93
N VAL A 819 -6.18 4.34 16.99
CA VAL A 819 -5.05 3.49 17.38
C VAL A 819 -5.59 2.25 18.10
N TRP A 820 -6.44 2.44 19.11
CA TRP A 820 -7.13 1.36 19.85
C TRP A 820 -7.86 0.38 18.92
N TYR A 821 -8.57 0.89 17.92
CA TYR A 821 -9.28 0.11 16.89
C TYR A 821 -8.46 -1.00 16.20
N TYR A 822 -7.12 -0.92 16.18
CA TYR A 822 -6.27 -1.98 15.64
C TYR A 822 -5.95 -3.12 16.62
N THR A 823 -6.31 -3.01 17.89
CA THR A 823 -6.01 -3.99 18.95
C THR A 823 -7.21 -4.81 19.43
N VAL A 824 -8.44 -4.32 19.24
CA VAL A 824 -9.71 -4.97 19.68
C VAL A 824 -10.08 -6.17 18.79
N SER A 825 -9.11 -6.93 18.27
CA SER A 825 -9.34 -7.98 17.25
C SER A 825 -9.31 -9.43 17.79
N ASP A 826 -9.08 -9.64 19.09
CA ASP A 826 -8.75 -10.97 19.65
C ASP A 826 -9.73 -11.48 20.76
N THR A 827 -10.88 -10.83 21.00
CA THR A 827 -11.78 -11.15 22.13
C THR A 827 -13.28 -11.14 21.80
N ASP A 828 -13.80 -12.24 21.25
CA ASP A 828 -15.22 -12.44 20.88
C ASP A 828 -16.13 -12.88 22.07
N SER A 829 -15.66 -12.85 23.33
CA SER A 829 -16.37 -13.48 24.48
C SER A 829 -16.44 -12.67 25.78
N MET A 830 -16.56 -11.35 25.72
CA MET A 830 -16.73 -10.49 26.91
C MET A 830 -18.14 -9.88 27.00
N PRO A 831 -18.72 -9.72 28.22
CA PRO A 831 -19.95 -8.96 28.42
C PRO A 831 -19.75 -7.49 28.02
N SER A 832 -20.84 -6.77 27.72
CA SER A 832 -20.70 -5.40 27.23
C SER A 832 -20.19 -4.47 28.35
N HIS A 833 -19.25 -3.57 28.01
CA HIS A 833 -18.64 -2.67 28.99
C HIS A 833 -19.68 -1.77 29.71
N GLN A 834 -20.81 -1.48 29.07
CA GLN A 834 -21.95 -0.78 29.68
C GLN A 834 -22.53 -1.54 30.88
N GLN A 835 -22.78 -2.85 30.73
CA GLN A 835 -23.28 -3.70 31.82
C GLN A 835 -22.28 -3.79 32.97
N LEU A 836 -20.98 -3.78 32.65
CA LEU A 836 -19.93 -3.77 33.66
C LEU A 836 -19.93 -2.45 34.46
N LEU A 837 -19.97 -1.31 33.76
CA LEU A 837 -20.06 0.03 34.37
C LEU A 837 -21.32 0.20 35.22
N GLU A 838 -22.46 -0.27 34.73
CA GLU A 838 -23.73 -0.28 35.46
C GLU A 838 -23.61 -1.06 36.77
N ASN A 839 -23.12 -2.30 36.72
CA ASN A 839 -22.96 -3.13 37.91
C ASN A 839 -22.02 -2.48 38.96
N TYR A 840 -20.90 -1.89 38.53
CA TYR A 840 -20.00 -1.18 39.45
C TYR A 840 -20.64 0.08 40.04
N LEU A 841 -21.37 0.85 39.22
CA LEU A 841 -22.07 2.05 39.67
C LEU A 841 -23.10 1.72 40.76
N MET A 842 -23.89 0.65 40.57
CA MET A 842 -24.88 0.17 41.56
C MET A 842 -24.22 -0.37 42.82
N LYS A 843 -23.26 -1.32 42.69
CA LYS A 843 -22.52 -1.89 43.85
C LYS A 843 -21.88 -0.80 44.71
N ASN A 844 -21.34 0.25 44.09
CA ASN A 844 -20.77 1.40 44.81
C ASN A 844 -21.84 2.25 45.51
N MET A 845 -23.02 2.45 44.90
CA MET A 845 -24.09 3.26 45.46
C MET A 845 -24.66 2.66 46.74
N ASP A 846 -24.89 1.34 46.78
CA ASP A 846 -25.40 0.65 47.97
C ASP A 846 -24.47 0.87 49.16
N LYS A 847 -23.17 0.57 49.00
CA LYS A 847 -22.15 0.82 50.05
C LYS A 847 -22.06 2.28 50.49
N LEU A 848 -22.05 3.22 49.53
CA LEU A 848 -21.95 4.66 49.85
C LEU A 848 -23.18 5.23 50.57
N ASN A 849 -24.37 4.62 50.40
CA ASN A 849 -25.57 5.00 51.15
C ASN A 849 -25.52 4.48 52.60
N ASP A 850 -24.94 3.30 52.82
CA ASP A 850 -24.71 2.73 54.16
C ASP A 850 -23.53 3.40 54.90
N GLY A 851 -22.73 4.22 54.20
CA GLY A 851 -21.58 4.95 54.73
C GLY A 851 -20.25 4.20 54.61
N ASP A 852 -20.25 3.06 53.93
CA ASP A 852 -19.07 2.22 53.69
C ASP A 852 -18.26 2.69 52.48
N ALA A 853 -16.97 2.31 52.47
CA ALA A 853 -16.10 2.51 51.32
C ALA A 853 -16.49 1.56 50.16
N PRO A 854 -16.55 2.06 48.90
CA PRO A 854 -16.66 1.23 47.71
C PRO A 854 -15.68 0.04 47.69
N GLU A 855 -16.09 -1.08 47.09
CA GLU A 855 -15.36 -2.36 47.16
C GLU A 855 -13.90 -2.26 46.67
N LEU A 856 -13.66 -1.51 45.59
CA LEU A 856 -12.32 -1.24 45.05
C LEU A 856 -11.47 -0.39 46.01
N ALA A 857 -12.03 0.67 46.60
CA ALA A 857 -11.34 1.50 47.60
C ALA A 857 -11.02 0.70 48.88
N GLU A 858 -11.98 -0.06 49.38
CA GLU A 858 -11.85 -0.95 50.53
C GLU A 858 -10.80 -2.05 50.30
N ALA A 859 -10.74 -2.61 49.07
CA ALA A 859 -9.74 -3.59 48.68
C ALA A 859 -8.32 -2.98 48.62
N VAL A 860 -8.16 -1.79 48.03
CA VAL A 860 -6.87 -1.07 48.01
C VAL A 860 -6.39 -0.78 49.43
N LEU A 861 -7.27 -0.34 50.34
CA LEU A 861 -6.92 -0.11 51.75
C LEU A 861 -6.49 -1.40 52.46
N ARG A 862 -7.24 -2.50 52.33
CA ARG A 862 -6.91 -3.81 52.95
C ARG A 862 -5.61 -4.40 52.41
N VAL A 863 -5.40 -4.34 51.09
CA VAL A 863 -4.17 -4.85 50.47
C VAL A 863 -2.98 -3.97 50.86
N ASN A 864 -3.12 -2.65 50.91
CA ASN A 864 -2.06 -1.75 51.39
C ASN A 864 -1.67 -2.02 52.84
N ALA A 865 -2.64 -2.24 53.73
CA ALA A 865 -2.37 -2.61 55.12
C ALA A 865 -1.63 -3.95 55.25
N LYS A 866 -2.00 -4.95 54.45
CA LYS A 866 -1.29 -6.23 54.38
C LYS A 866 0.12 -6.08 53.79
N LEU A 867 0.26 -5.27 52.75
CA LEU A 867 1.52 -5.02 52.07
C LEU A 867 2.55 -4.33 52.97
N ILE A 868 2.12 -3.46 53.91
CA ILE A 868 2.98 -2.96 55.00
C ILE A 868 3.53 -4.13 55.82
N SER A 869 2.64 -4.96 56.38
CA SER A 869 3.01 -6.07 57.25
C SER A 869 3.95 -7.07 56.57
N ASP A 870 3.70 -7.36 55.28
CA ASP A 870 4.54 -8.24 54.48
C ASP A 870 5.92 -7.61 54.21
N ILE A 871 5.99 -6.31 53.88
CA ILE A 871 7.24 -5.55 53.68
C ILE A 871 8.07 -5.44 54.97
N GLU A 872 7.45 -5.16 56.10
CA GLU A 872 8.12 -5.05 57.40
C GLU A 872 8.74 -6.39 57.83
N THR A 873 8.04 -7.48 57.51
CA THR A 873 8.50 -8.86 57.76
C THR A 873 9.65 -9.25 56.82
N ASP A 874 9.42 -9.22 55.51
CA ASP A 874 10.39 -9.59 54.48
C ASP A 874 10.17 -8.75 53.19
N PRO A 875 10.98 -7.68 52.98
CA PRO A 875 10.88 -6.86 51.77
C PRO A 875 11.07 -7.63 50.46
N GLU A 876 11.90 -8.67 50.45
CA GLU A 876 12.29 -9.35 49.22
C GLU A 876 11.25 -10.38 48.78
N ALA A 877 10.67 -11.11 49.75
CA ALA A 877 9.47 -11.90 49.53
C ALA A 877 8.29 -11.01 49.11
N ALA A 878 8.05 -9.88 49.78
CA ALA A 878 6.95 -8.97 49.46
C ALA A 878 7.03 -8.40 48.04
N ILE A 879 8.24 -8.06 47.54
CA ILE A 879 8.46 -7.60 46.16
C ILE A 879 8.00 -8.65 45.14
N GLN A 880 8.30 -9.94 45.38
CA GLN A 880 7.89 -11.04 44.49
C GLN A 880 6.40 -11.35 44.61
N THR A 881 5.87 -11.49 45.83
CA THR A 881 4.46 -11.88 46.10
C THR A 881 3.46 -10.87 45.55
N HIS A 882 3.77 -9.56 45.64
CA HIS A 882 2.86 -8.47 45.27
C HIS A 882 3.19 -7.82 43.92
N GLY A 883 4.22 -8.29 43.23
CA GLY A 883 4.63 -7.78 41.91
C GLY A 883 5.01 -6.30 41.95
N LEU A 884 5.92 -5.93 42.86
CA LEU A 884 6.31 -4.53 43.07
C LEU A 884 7.32 -4.04 42.03
N MET A 885 7.14 -2.79 41.58
CA MET A 885 8.03 -2.08 40.66
C MET A 885 8.28 -0.63 41.10
N SER A 886 9.43 -0.09 40.73
CA SER A 886 9.72 1.35 40.75
C SER A 886 10.29 1.79 39.39
N LEU A 887 10.38 3.09 39.13
CA LEU A 887 11.07 3.57 37.93
C LEU A 887 12.59 3.44 38.16
N THR A 888 13.32 2.88 37.20
CA THR A 888 14.77 2.68 37.29
C THR A 888 15.52 4.00 37.41
N GLY A 889 16.37 4.12 38.43
CA GLY A 889 17.25 5.27 38.61
C GLY A 889 18.43 5.32 37.62
N VAL A 890 19.14 6.45 37.58
CA VAL A 890 20.36 6.65 36.74
C VAL A 890 21.57 5.83 37.24
N LYS A 891 21.46 5.25 38.44
CA LYS A 891 22.40 4.29 39.02
C LYS A 891 21.60 3.12 39.55
N GLU A 892 22.14 1.91 39.42
CA GLU A 892 21.66 0.74 40.16
C GLU A 892 21.67 1.07 41.68
N ASP A 893 20.72 0.49 42.40
CA ASP A 893 20.43 0.73 43.84
C ASP A 893 19.87 2.12 44.22
N LYS A 894 19.63 3.04 43.27
CA LYS A 894 18.97 4.34 43.51
C LYS A 894 17.53 4.42 42.98
N ASP A 895 16.71 3.45 43.37
CA ASP A 895 15.26 3.44 43.12
C ASP A 895 14.46 2.95 44.33
N GLY A 896 13.13 2.99 44.23
CA GLY A 896 12.22 2.62 45.32
C GLY A 896 12.39 1.18 45.82
N LEU A 897 12.69 0.24 44.92
CA LEU A 897 12.96 -1.16 45.29
C LEU A 897 14.33 -1.32 45.99
N GLY A 898 15.36 -0.58 45.56
CA GLY A 898 16.67 -0.54 46.24
C GLY A 898 16.56 -0.01 47.67
N VAL A 899 15.81 1.07 47.88
CA VAL A 899 15.53 1.64 49.22
C VAL A 899 14.77 0.63 50.11
N LEU A 900 13.83 -0.12 49.52
CA LEU A 900 13.10 -1.21 50.18
C LEU A 900 14.03 -2.36 50.63
N ARG A 901 14.82 -2.91 49.70
CA ARG A 901 15.77 -4.01 49.95
C ARG A 901 16.83 -3.63 51.00
N GLY A 902 17.37 -2.42 50.91
CA GLY A 902 18.35 -1.91 51.87
C GLY A 902 17.76 -1.54 53.25
N LYS A 903 16.43 -1.59 53.43
CA LYS A 903 15.72 -1.06 54.61
C LYS A 903 16.15 0.38 54.94
N HIS A 904 16.29 1.22 53.89
CA HIS A 904 16.71 2.61 53.98
C HIS A 904 15.54 3.62 53.89
N PHE A 905 14.30 3.13 53.92
CA PHE A 905 13.11 3.96 54.04
C PHE A 905 13.00 4.57 55.45
N THR A 906 12.40 5.75 55.58
CA THR A 906 12.17 6.37 56.89
C THR A 906 10.88 5.86 57.52
N GLU A 907 9.80 5.88 56.74
CA GLU A 907 8.44 5.52 57.13
C GLU A 907 7.62 5.43 55.82
N LEU A 908 6.79 4.39 55.69
CA LEU A 908 6.05 4.10 54.47
C LEU A 908 4.71 4.85 54.47
N ALA A 909 4.54 5.83 53.57
CA ALA A 909 3.24 6.43 53.30
C ALA A 909 2.52 5.71 52.16
N HIS A 910 1.24 5.43 52.37
CA HIS A 910 0.40 4.72 51.41
C HIS A 910 -0.53 5.71 50.72
N ASN A 911 -0.28 5.94 49.42
CA ASN A 911 -1.13 6.74 48.57
C ASN A 911 -1.87 5.82 47.59
N PRO A 912 -3.07 6.18 47.09
CA PRO A 912 -3.84 5.31 46.20
C PRO A 912 -3.04 4.82 44.97
N CYS A 913 -2.16 5.66 44.42
CA CYS A 913 -1.36 5.34 43.22
C CYS A 913 0.03 4.73 43.50
N HIS A 914 0.56 4.80 44.72
CA HIS A 914 1.93 4.35 45.04
C HIS A 914 2.21 4.35 46.56
N ILE A 915 3.22 3.58 46.95
CA ILE A 915 3.86 3.66 48.27
C ILE A 915 5.06 4.60 48.19
N CYS A 916 5.15 5.51 49.16
CA CYS A 916 6.25 6.48 49.29
C CYS A 916 7.14 6.09 50.49
N PRO A 917 8.44 5.79 50.29
CA PRO A 917 9.34 5.36 51.37
C PRO A 917 9.83 6.49 52.30
N PHE A 918 9.33 7.71 52.13
CA PHE A 918 9.75 8.92 52.85
C PHE A 918 8.59 9.67 53.53
N ASN A 919 7.53 8.95 53.91
CA ASN A 919 6.28 9.49 54.47
C ASN A 919 5.78 10.79 53.79
N ASN A 920 5.66 10.77 52.46
CA ASN A 920 5.24 11.91 51.63
C ASN A 920 6.08 13.20 51.76
N ASN A 921 7.26 13.15 52.40
CA ASN A 921 8.25 14.23 52.45
C ASN A 921 9.30 14.01 51.35
N CYS A 922 9.28 14.83 50.31
CA CYS A 922 10.13 14.62 49.13
C CYS A 922 11.63 14.91 49.44
N PRO A 923 12.56 13.98 49.17
CA PRO A 923 13.99 14.25 49.28
C PRO A 923 14.42 15.40 48.35
N GLN A 924 15.37 16.23 48.79
CA GLN A 924 15.82 17.39 48.00
C GLN A 924 16.31 17.03 46.58
N GLU A 925 16.90 15.85 46.39
CA GLU A 925 17.32 15.38 45.06
C GLU A 925 16.13 15.13 44.12
N VAL A 926 14.98 14.66 44.64
CA VAL A 926 13.74 14.48 43.87
C VAL A 926 13.16 15.85 43.49
N VAL A 927 13.08 16.77 44.44
CA VAL A 927 12.52 18.12 44.21
C VAL A 927 13.35 18.88 43.16
N ARG A 928 14.70 18.80 43.24
CA ARG A 928 15.59 19.40 42.25
C ARG A 928 15.50 18.73 40.87
N ALA A 929 15.29 17.42 40.80
CA ALA A 929 15.23 16.69 39.53
C ALA A 929 13.88 16.85 38.81
N LEU A 930 12.77 16.89 39.55
CA LEU A 930 11.42 16.95 38.98
C LEU A 930 10.86 18.39 38.88
N GLY A 931 11.51 19.37 39.53
CA GLY A 931 11.10 20.77 39.51
C GLY A 931 9.92 21.11 40.43
N GLY A 932 9.58 20.22 41.37
CA GLY A 932 8.49 20.42 42.32
C GLY A 932 8.36 19.28 43.33
N GLU A 933 7.56 19.49 44.36
CA GLU A 933 7.21 18.47 45.35
C GLU A 933 6.03 17.61 44.88
N ARG A 934 5.93 16.38 45.40
CA ARG A 934 4.82 15.44 45.20
C ARG A 934 4.49 15.04 43.75
N ILE A 935 5.43 15.23 42.81
CA ILE A 935 5.36 14.73 41.43
C ILE A 935 5.65 13.22 41.41
N CYS A 936 4.79 12.44 42.06
CA CYS A 936 5.00 11.01 42.30
C CYS A 936 4.78 10.12 41.06
N SER A 937 4.20 10.68 40.00
CA SER A 937 4.16 10.09 38.65
C SER A 937 5.56 9.78 38.10
N LEU A 938 6.51 10.70 38.28
CA LEU A 938 7.88 10.62 37.76
C LEU A 938 8.93 10.24 38.82
N CYS A 939 8.52 10.06 40.08
CA CYS A 939 9.45 9.74 41.16
C CYS A 939 10.02 8.31 41.04
N VAL A 940 11.36 8.20 41.03
CA VAL A 940 12.08 6.91 41.04
C VAL A 940 11.90 6.12 42.33
N TYR A 941 11.58 6.79 43.43
CA TYR A 941 11.36 6.16 44.74
C TYR A 941 9.90 5.74 44.98
N ALA A 942 8.96 6.12 44.11
CA ALA A 942 7.57 5.69 44.23
C ALA A 942 7.44 4.20 43.82
N ILE A 943 7.07 3.37 44.81
CA ILE A 943 6.89 1.94 44.65
C ILE A 943 5.44 1.68 44.27
N ARG A 944 5.22 0.85 43.25
CA ARG A 944 3.91 0.56 42.67
C ARG A 944 3.78 -0.94 42.47
N GLY A 945 2.56 -1.41 42.28
CA GLY A 945 2.24 -2.83 42.09
C GLY A 945 0.84 -2.96 41.53
N ILE A 946 0.44 -4.15 41.09
CA ILE A 946 -0.78 -4.35 40.29
C ILE A 946 -2.05 -3.82 40.99
N VAL A 947 -2.08 -3.84 42.33
CA VAL A 947 -3.17 -3.27 43.16
C VAL A 947 -3.41 -1.77 42.94
N HIS A 948 -2.38 -0.99 42.58
CA HIS A 948 -2.47 0.46 42.38
C HIS A 948 -3.06 0.84 41.00
N LEU A 949 -3.24 -0.13 40.10
CA LEU A 949 -3.70 0.08 38.72
C LEU A 949 -5.02 0.88 38.62
N PRO A 950 -6.06 0.65 39.45
CA PRO A 950 -7.30 1.42 39.41
C PRO A 950 -7.09 2.92 39.68
N ALA A 951 -6.34 3.25 40.73
CA ALA A 951 -6.08 4.63 41.11
C ALA A 951 -5.16 5.35 40.10
N ILE A 952 -4.15 4.63 39.58
CA ILE A 952 -3.28 5.14 38.50
C ILE A 952 -4.11 5.46 37.25
N CYS A 953 -5.09 4.63 36.90
CA CYS A 953 -6.01 4.88 35.79
C CYS A 953 -6.84 6.16 36.01
N ALA A 954 -7.41 6.33 37.21
CA ALA A 954 -8.22 7.48 37.58
C ALA A 954 -7.41 8.80 37.64
N GLU A 955 -6.19 8.78 38.19
CA GLU A 955 -5.31 9.95 38.27
C GLU A 955 -4.75 10.33 36.88
N LYS A 956 -4.45 9.35 36.02
CA LYS A 956 -4.12 9.57 34.60
C LYS A 956 -5.22 10.33 33.88
N ASP A 957 -6.48 9.92 34.05
CA ASP A 957 -7.62 10.56 33.37
C ASP A 957 -7.86 11.99 33.92
N LYS A 958 -7.71 12.21 35.22
CA LYS A 958 -7.66 13.56 35.82
C LYS A 958 -6.55 14.43 35.22
N CYS A 959 -5.34 13.91 35.06
CA CYS A 959 -4.25 14.66 34.41
C CYS A 959 -4.57 14.97 32.93
N LYS A 960 -5.25 14.06 32.20
CA LYS A 960 -5.74 14.31 30.82
C LYS A 960 -6.79 15.43 30.81
N GLU A 961 -7.72 15.45 31.76
CA GLU A 961 -8.74 16.50 31.93
C GLU A 961 -8.09 17.88 32.20
N MET A 962 -7.17 17.96 33.17
CA MET A 962 -6.43 19.18 33.51
C MET A 962 -5.64 19.73 32.30
N MET A 963 -4.91 18.85 31.60
CA MET A 963 -4.16 19.19 30.39
C MET A 963 -5.07 19.78 29.29
N ALA A 964 -6.24 19.16 29.06
CA ALA A 964 -7.21 19.64 28.08
C ALA A 964 -7.83 21.00 28.48
N GLY A 965 -8.14 21.20 29.76
CA GLY A 965 -8.65 22.47 30.29
C GLY A 965 -7.66 23.62 30.11
N ILE A 966 -6.36 23.38 30.36
CA ILE A 966 -5.30 24.36 30.13
C ILE A 966 -5.11 24.66 28.64
N LEU A 967 -5.11 23.63 27.78
CA LEU A 967 -4.97 23.83 26.33
C LEU A 967 -6.15 24.62 25.73
N LYS A 968 -7.36 24.47 26.29
CA LYS A 968 -8.52 25.33 25.94
C LYS A 968 -8.24 26.80 26.29
N LYS A 969 -7.78 27.09 27.52
CA LYS A 969 -7.39 28.44 27.97
C LYS A 969 -6.30 29.04 27.07
N LEU A 970 -5.24 28.28 26.77
CA LEU A 970 -4.17 28.71 25.84
C LEU A 970 -4.71 29.11 24.46
N ASN A 971 -5.64 28.35 23.89
CA ASN A 971 -6.26 28.69 22.61
C ASN A 971 -7.12 29.96 22.68
N GLU A 972 -7.88 30.15 23.75
CA GLU A 972 -8.67 31.39 23.98
C GLU A 972 -7.78 32.64 24.12
N TYR A 973 -6.59 32.52 24.70
CA TYR A 973 -5.59 33.60 24.71
C TYR A 973 -4.92 33.81 23.34
N ARG A 974 -4.58 32.74 22.61
CA ARG A 974 -3.95 32.80 21.28
C ARG A 974 -4.84 33.45 20.21
N ILE A 975 -6.17 33.41 20.37
CA ILE A 975 -7.14 34.11 19.50
C ILE A 975 -7.08 35.65 19.69
N ARG A 976 -6.61 36.14 20.85
CA ARG A 976 -6.51 37.58 21.13
C ARG A 976 -5.42 38.23 20.28
N LYS A 977 -5.56 39.53 19.98
CA LYS A 977 -4.52 40.32 19.30
C LYS A 977 -3.20 40.25 20.11
N PRO A 978 -2.01 40.22 19.47
CA PRO A 978 -0.73 40.11 20.18
C PRO A 978 -0.48 41.17 21.26
N SER A 979 -1.06 42.37 21.12
CA SER A 979 -0.99 43.45 22.13
C SER A 979 -1.85 43.23 23.37
N ALA A 980 -2.74 42.23 23.36
CA ALA A 980 -3.64 41.84 24.44
C ALA A 980 -3.36 40.40 24.93
N GLN A 981 -2.21 39.84 24.55
CA GLN A 981 -1.68 38.58 25.06
C GLN A 981 -0.72 38.89 26.21
N ASP A 982 -1.10 38.52 27.43
CA ASP A 982 -0.17 38.54 28.57
C ASP A 982 0.80 37.35 28.42
N LYS A 983 2.07 37.67 28.17
CA LYS A 983 3.12 36.65 27.98
C LYS A 983 3.38 35.85 29.23
N GLN A 984 3.37 36.48 30.41
CA GLN A 984 3.65 35.77 31.66
C GLN A 984 2.54 34.75 31.96
N VAL A 985 1.28 35.10 31.69
CA VAL A 985 0.15 34.16 31.82
C VAL A 985 0.27 33.02 30.80
N MET A 986 0.66 33.31 29.55
CA MET A 986 0.90 32.27 28.54
C MET A 986 2.04 31.32 28.94
N ASP A 987 3.20 31.84 29.32
CA ASP A 987 4.37 31.04 29.71
C ASP A 987 4.06 30.16 30.94
N ASN A 988 3.28 30.68 31.90
CA ASN A 988 2.79 29.92 33.06
C ASN A 988 1.85 28.78 32.64
N LEU A 989 0.87 29.06 31.75
CA LEU A 989 -0.07 28.05 31.24
C LEU A 989 0.63 26.99 30.37
N GLU A 990 1.62 27.36 29.56
CA GLU A 990 2.42 26.41 28.78
C GLU A 990 3.29 25.54 29.71
N SER A 991 3.87 26.11 30.76
CA SER A 991 4.59 25.35 31.79
C SER A 991 3.69 24.37 32.56
N GLU A 992 2.46 24.78 32.88
CA GLU A 992 1.48 23.93 33.58
C GLU A 992 0.95 22.81 32.67
N HIS A 993 0.69 23.12 31.39
CA HIS A 993 0.36 22.13 30.36
C HIS A 993 1.47 21.09 30.23
N ASP A 994 2.73 21.53 30.16
CA ASP A 994 3.90 20.65 30.06
C ASP A 994 4.06 19.75 31.29
N ARG A 995 3.77 20.25 32.49
CA ARG A 995 3.74 19.44 33.72
C ARG A 995 2.74 18.31 33.58
N TYR A 996 1.45 18.62 33.38
CA TYR A 996 0.41 17.59 33.28
C TYR A 996 0.62 16.65 32.10
N THR A 997 1.14 17.15 30.97
CA THR A 997 1.53 16.32 29.81
C THR A 997 2.53 15.23 30.20
N ARG A 998 3.57 15.57 30.98
CA ARG A 998 4.56 14.60 31.46
C ARG A 998 3.95 13.60 32.44
N GLU A 999 3.06 14.06 33.32
CA GLU A 999 2.40 13.18 34.30
C GLU A 999 1.42 12.20 33.64
N VAL A 1000 0.63 12.64 32.64
CA VAL A 1000 -0.22 11.76 31.82
C VAL A 1000 0.60 10.64 31.20
N TYR A 1001 1.69 10.96 30.51
CA TYR A 1001 2.50 9.95 29.85
C TYR A 1001 3.25 9.03 30.83
N ALA A 1002 3.68 9.55 31.98
CA ALA A 1002 4.26 8.73 33.05
C ALA A 1002 3.24 7.72 33.58
N TYR A 1003 2.03 8.17 33.96
CA TYR A 1003 0.98 7.27 34.42
C TYR A 1003 0.49 6.30 33.35
N GLU A 1004 0.38 6.71 32.07
CA GLU A 1004 -0.02 5.81 30.98
C GLU A 1004 1.03 4.71 30.70
N ALA A 1005 2.33 5.01 30.85
CA ALA A 1005 3.41 4.03 30.76
C ALA A 1005 3.45 3.07 31.98
N ILE A 1006 3.25 3.60 33.19
CA ILE A 1006 3.14 2.80 34.43
C ILE A 1006 1.93 1.85 34.35
N GLU A 1007 0.78 2.34 33.88
CA GLU A 1007 -0.43 1.56 33.64
C GLU A 1007 -0.16 0.41 32.65
N GLN A 1008 0.55 0.68 31.54
CA GLN A 1008 0.95 -0.36 30.59
C GLN A 1008 1.80 -1.45 31.24
N GLN A 1009 2.83 -1.07 32.00
CA GLN A 1009 3.74 -2.01 32.63
C GLN A 1009 3.02 -2.90 33.67
N LEU A 1010 2.22 -2.30 34.55
CA LEU A 1010 1.44 -3.03 35.56
C LEU A 1010 0.40 -3.96 34.92
N TYR A 1011 -0.24 -3.55 33.83
CA TYR A 1011 -1.17 -4.40 33.08
C TYR A 1011 -0.47 -5.61 32.44
N MET A 1012 0.73 -5.43 31.87
CA MET A 1012 1.54 -6.55 31.35
C MET A 1012 1.99 -7.51 32.46
N MET A 1013 2.46 -6.99 33.60
CA MET A 1013 2.83 -7.81 34.77
C MET A 1013 1.65 -8.66 35.26
N SER A 1014 0.42 -8.11 35.24
CA SER A 1014 -0.81 -8.84 35.56
C SER A 1014 -1.08 -10.00 34.58
N ARG A 1015 -1.03 -9.74 33.27
CA ARG A 1015 -1.25 -10.80 32.25
C ARG A 1015 -0.16 -11.87 32.23
N ASN A 1016 1.07 -11.54 32.63
CA ASN A 1016 2.18 -12.48 32.76
C ASN A 1016 2.19 -13.27 34.08
N GLY A 1017 1.16 -13.12 34.92
CA GLY A 1017 1.01 -13.90 36.16
C GLY A 1017 1.88 -13.42 37.34
N GLN A 1018 2.56 -12.27 37.23
CA GLN A 1018 3.51 -11.77 38.24
C GLN A 1018 2.81 -11.11 39.46
N GLY A 1019 1.73 -11.73 39.95
CA GLY A 1019 0.84 -11.20 40.98
C GLY A 1019 -0.02 -12.28 41.61
N GLU A 1020 0.64 -13.28 42.22
CA GLU A 1020 -0.01 -14.42 42.85
C GLU A 1020 -0.73 -14.06 44.17
N GLY A 1021 -0.38 -12.92 44.79
CA GLY A 1021 -1.02 -12.42 46.02
C GLY A 1021 -2.34 -11.64 45.87
N PHE A 1022 -3.05 -11.73 44.73
CA PHE A 1022 -4.20 -10.84 44.44
C PHE A 1022 -5.50 -11.28 45.17
N PHE A 1023 -5.72 -10.79 46.39
CA PHE A 1023 -6.89 -11.10 47.25
C PHE A 1023 -8.18 -10.38 46.81
N LEU A 1024 -8.70 -10.67 45.61
CA LEU A 1024 -10.00 -10.20 45.13
C LEU A 1024 -10.82 -11.37 44.55
N GLN A 1025 -12.07 -11.51 44.99
CA GLN A 1025 -12.95 -12.62 44.58
C GLN A 1025 -13.35 -12.59 43.09
N GLU A 1026 -13.22 -11.44 42.42
CA GLU A 1026 -13.61 -11.23 41.01
C GLU A 1026 -12.43 -10.69 40.16
N LYS A 1027 -11.21 -11.27 40.31
CA LYS A 1027 -9.98 -10.82 39.63
C LYS A 1027 -10.15 -10.62 38.12
N GLU A 1028 -10.77 -11.55 37.40
CA GLU A 1028 -10.98 -11.39 35.94
C GLU A 1028 -11.94 -10.25 35.60
N GLN A 1029 -13.02 -10.05 36.36
CA GLN A 1029 -14.00 -8.98 36.08
C GLN A 1029 -13.37 -7.59 36.33
N LEU A 1030 -12.59 -7.46 37.40
CA LEU A 1030 -11.92 -6.22 37.73
C LEU A 1030 -10.83 -5.88 36.69
N LEU A 1031 -10.08 -6.87 36.20
CA LEU A 1031 -9.18 -6.66 35.06
C LEU A 1031 -9.92 -6.32 33.76
N SER A 1032 -11.13 -6.85 33.54
CA SER A 1032 -11.98 -6.49 32.38
C SER A 1032 -12.52 -5.06 32.43
N HIS A 1033 -12.67 -4.47 33.62
CA HIS A 1033 -13.02 -3.05 33.76
C HIS A 1033 -11.90 -2.13 33.25
N PHE A 1034 -10.64 -2.57 33.37
CA PHE A 1034 -9.45 -1.88 32.85
C PHE A 1034 -8.97 -2.41 31.50
N GLU A 1035 -9.71 -3.33 30.86
CA GLU A 1035 -9.44 -3.67 29.46
C GLU A 1035 -9.72 -2.46 28.58
N ARG A 1036 -8.79 -2.18 27.68
CA ARG A 1036 -8.72 -0.92 26.93
C ARG A 1036 -9.68 -0.93 25.74
N VAL A 1037 -10.97 -0.86 26.06
CA VAL A 1037 -12.11 -0.76 25.14
C VAL A 1037 -12.33 0.71 24.74
N GLU A 1038 -12.81 0.95 23.51
CA GLU A 1038 -13.19 2.30 23.06
C GLU A 1038 -14.47 2.76 23.78
N LEU A 1039 -14.31 3.66 24.75
CA LEU A 1039 -15.43 4.28 25.46
C LEU A 1039 -16.05 5.41 24.64
N THR A 1040 -17.37 5.41 24.52
CA THR A 1040 -18.15 6.60 24.13
C THR A 1040 -18.05 7.69 25.20
N SER A 1041 -18.34 8.94 24.84
CA SER A 1041 -18.35 10.06 25.81
C SER A 1041 -19.24 9.81 27.03
N ALA A 1042 -20.36 9.11 26.84
CA ALA A 1042 -21.27 8.72 27.91
C ALA A 1042 -20.65 7.67 28.84
N GLU A 1043 -20.09 6.58 28.28
CA GLU A 1043 -19.41 5.54 29.05
C GLU A 1043 -18.19 6.10 29.79
N HIS A 1044 -17.43 7.02 29.17
CA HIS A 1044 -16.34 7.72 29.84
C HIS A 1044 -16.83 8.56 31.02
N LEU A 1045 -17.91 9.33 30.87
CA LEU A 1045 -18.45 10.14 31.98
C LEU A 1045 -18.92 9.25 33.15
N ILE A 1046 -19.54 8.10 32.86
CA ILE A 1046 -19.94 7.12 33.89
C ILE A 1046 -18.73 6.41 34.51
N LYS A 1047 -17.71 6.04 33.71
CA LYS A 1047 -16.43 5.51 34.21
C LYS A 1047 -15.76 6.48 35.17
N ARG A 1048 -15.72 7.78 34.83
CA ARG A 1048 -15.17 8.83 35.70
C ARG A 1048 -16.04 9.07 36.95
N LEU A 1049 -17.35 8.86 36.89
CA LEU A 1049 -18.22 8.88 38.07
C LEU A 1049 -17.87 7.72 39.04
N VAL A 1050 -17.65 6.51 38.50
CA VAL A 1050 -17.19 5.34 39.25
C VAL A 1050 -15.76 5.54 39.81
N ASP A 1051 -14.86 6.16 39.06
CA ASP A 1051 -13.53 6.54 39.56
C ASP A 1051 -13.63 7.48 40.76
N VAL A 1052 -14.41 8.56 40.67
CA VAL A 1052 -14.55 9.57 41.73
C VAL A 1052 -15.30 9.04 42.96
N GLN A 1053 -16.21 8.06 42.80
CA GLN A 1053 -16.77 7.31 43.93
C GLN A 1053 -15.68 6.56 44.71
N ASN A 1054 -14.77 5.88 44.00
CA ASN A 1054 -13.69 5.09 44.60
C ASN A 1054 -12.52 5.94 45.14
N PHE A 1055 -12.17 7.00 44.42
CA PHE A 1055 -11.00 7.85 44.65
C PHE A 1055 -11.40 9.33 44.53
N PRO A 1056 -11.98 9.95 45.58
CA PRO A 1056 -12.54 11.31 45.51
C PRO A 1056 -11.55 12.39 45.05
N ASP A 1057 -10.26 12.24 45.40
CA ASP A 1057 -9.18 13.16 44.99
C ASP A 1057 -8.89 13.15 43.48
N THR A 1058 -9.48 12.21 42.73
CA THR A 1058 -9.29 12.08 41.27
C THR A 1058 -10.28 12.90 40.44
N SER A 1059 -11.08 13.80 41.04
CA SER A 1059 -11.94 14.73 40.28
C SER A 1059 -11.16 15.91 39.66
N SER A 1060 -11.77 16.58 38.69
CA SER A 1060 -11.26 17.79 38.04
C SER A 1060 -12.36 18.87 37.92
N PRO A 1061 -12.02 20.17 37.81
CA PRO A 1061 -13.03 21.24 37.75
C PRO A 1061 -14.00 21.11 36.57
N GLU A 1062 -13.49 20.69 35.42
CA GLU A 1062 -14.26 20.42 34.21
C GLU A 1062 -15.20 19.22 34.38
N LEU A 1063 -14.77 18.16 35.08
CA LEU A 1063 -15.58 16.97 35.37
C LEU A 1063 -16.68 17.26 36.41
N ASP A 1064 -16.34 17.95 37.50
CA ASP A 1064 -17.30 18.40 38.52
C ASP A 1064 -18.41 19.27 37.91
N SER A 1065 -18.05 20.13 36.95
CA SER A 1065 -19.01 20.94 36.18
C SER A 1065 -19.95 20.08 35.33
N GLN A 1066 -19.45 19.00 34.73
CA GLN A 1066 -20.26 18.04 33.96
C GLN A 1066 -21.21 17.25 34.88
N PHE A 1067 -20.74 16.80 36.05
CA PHE A 1067 -21.58 16.10 37.03
C PHE A 1067 -22.70 17.01 37.58
N ALA A 1068 -22.37 18.26 37.91
CA ALA A 1068 -23.36 19.25 38.35
C ALA A 1068 -24.42 19.52 37.28
N TYR A 1069 -24.01 19.67 36.01
CA TYR A 1069 -24.93 19.84 34.89
C TYR A 1069 -25.83 18.61 34.69
N MET A 1070 -25.26 17.40 34.68
CA MET A 1070 -26.03 16.15 34.52
C MET A 1070 -27.07 15.98 35.63
N ARG A 1071 -26.71 16.30 36.89
CA ARG A 1071 -27.66 16.31 38.03
C ARG A 1071 -28.77 17.34 37.82
N ALA A 1072 -28.45 18.54 37.33
CA ALA A 1072 -29.45 19.57 37.05
C ALA A 1072 -30.43 19.14 35.93
N VAL A 1073 -29.94 18.51 34.86
CA VAL A 1073 -30.78 17.97 33.77
C VAL A 1073 -31.70 16.86 34.29
N MET A 1074 -31.21 15.97 35.17
CA MET A 1074 -32.04 14.94 35.80
C MET A 1074 -33.16 15.54 36.65
N LEU A 1075 -32.84 16.50 37.52
CA LEU A 1075 -33.82 17.20 38.37
C LEU A 1075 -34.85 18.02 37.55
N MET A 1076 -34.44 18.58 36.40
CA MET A 1076 -35.38 19.21 35.46
C MET A 1076 -36.36 18.19 34.85
N LYS A 1077 -35.91 16.98 34.53
CA LYS A 1077 -36.79 15.92 33.98
C LYS A 1077 -37.81 15.41 35.01
N GLU A 1078 -37.49 15.43 36.30
CA GLU A 1078 -38.45 15.15 37.40
C GLU A 1078 -39.40 16.32 37.69
N GLY A 1079 -39.17 17.50 37.11
CA GLY A 1079 -39.88 18.74 37.47
C GLY A 1079 -39.44 19.33 38.82
N ASN A 1080 -38.47 18.73 39.52
CA ASN A 1080 -37.97 19.19 40.81
C ASN A 1080 -36.79 20.17 40.68
N MET A 1081 -36.98 21.24 39.88
CA MET A 1081 -35.92 22.20 39.54
C MET A 1081 -35.35 22.93 40.77
N LEU A 1082 -36.16 23.12 41.82
CA LEU A 1082 -35.78 23.82 43.05
C LEU A 1082 -34.73 23.05 43.88
N GLU A 1083 -34.68 21.72 43.77
CA GLU A 1083 -33.67 20.86 44.43
C GLU A 1083 -32.25 21.08 43.87
N GLY A 1084 -32.15 21.52 42.62
CA GLY A 1084 -30.88 21.76 41.92
C GLY A 1084 -30.13 22.98 42.44
N PHE A 1085 -30.87 23.98 42.95
CA PHE A 1085 -30.30 25.24 43.47
C PHE A 1085 -30.01 25.21 44.98
N LYS A 1086 -30.38 24.14 45.70
CA LYS A 1086 -30.04 23.99 47.12
C LYS A 1086 -28.54 23.66 47.26
N PRO A 1087 -27.79 24.36 48.13
CA PRO A 1087 -26.40 24.00 48.41
C PRO A 1087 -26.34 22.60 49.05
N THR A 1088 -25.52 21.72 48.48
CA THR A 1088 -25.30 20.35 48.97
C THR A 1088 -23.94 20.24 49.65
N PRO A 1089 -23.82 19.53 50.79
CA PRO A 1089 -22.52 19.24 51.41
C PRO A 1089 -21.75 18.11 50.69
N LYS A 1090 -22.38 17.40 49.75
CA LYS A 1090 -21.76 16.34 48.94
C LYS A 1090 -21.01 16.93 47.73
N THR A 1091 -19.90 16.31 47.33
CA THR A 1091 -19.21 16.65 46.06
C THR A 1091 -20.14 16.46 44.85
N PRO A 1092 -19.90 17.13 43.70
CA PRO A 1092 -20.76 17.02 42.52
C PRO A 1092 -20.96 15.58 42.04
N GLY A 1093 -19.90 14.76 42.03
CA GLY A 1093 -19.98 13.33 41.71
C GLY A 1093 -20.85 12.54 42.70
N MET A 1094 -20.64 12.70 44.01
CA MET A 1094 -21.45 12.01 45.02
C MET A 1094 -22.93 12.46 45.00
N ALA A 1095 -23.19 13.74 44.71
CA ALA A 1095 -24.53 14.30 44.58
C ALA A 1095 -25.26 13.75 43.34
N LEU A 1096 -24.57 13.63 42.20
CA LEU A 1096 -25.08 13.00 40.98
C LEU A 1096 -25.36 11.51 41.21
N ALA A 1097 -24.42 10.78 41.82
CA ALA A 1097 -24.61 9.36 42.12
C ALA A 1097 -25.81 9.11 43.04
N THR A 1098 -25.98 9.92 44.10
CA THR A 1098 -27.16 9.83 44.98
C THR A 1098 -28.45 10.05 44.19
N GLN A 1099 -28.47 11.02 43.26
CA GLN A 1099 -29.64 11.30 42.41
C GLN A 1099 -29.97 10.10 41.51
N ILE A 1100 -28.97 9.51 40.84
CA ILE A 1100 -29.15 8.33 39.98
C ILE A 1100 -29.74 7.16 40.78
N ALA A 1101 -29.20 6.85 41.96
CA ALA A 1101 -29.72 5.80 42.84
C ALA A 1101 -31.19 6.03 43.23
N SER A 1102 -31.55 7.27 43.59
CA SER A 1102 -32.93 7.65 43.93
C SER A 1102 -33.89 7.50 42.74
N MET A 1103 -33.45 7.83 41.53
CA MET A 1103 -34.28 7.75 40.32
C MET A 1103 -34.48 6.30 39.86
N ILE A 1104 -33.49 5.42 40.04
CA ILE A 1104 -33.60 4.01 39.66
C ILE A 1104 -34.41 3.22 40.69
N SER A 1105 -34.18 3.44 41.99
CA SER A 1105 -34.96 2.80 43.06
C SER A 1105 -36.44 3.19 43.07
N THR A 1106 -36.79 4.38 42.56
CA THR A 1106 -38.19 4.80 42.36
C THR A 1106 -38.81 4.31 41.03
N GLY A 1107 -38.03 3.65 40.16
CA GLY A 1107 -38.47 3.23 38.83
C GLY A 1107 -38.63 4.39 37.83
N SER A 1108 -38.10 5.57 38.15
CA SER A 1108 -38.17 6.79 37.34
C SER A 1108 -37.15 6.83 36.20
N LEU A 1109 -36.09 6.03 36.27
CA LEU A 1109 -35.11 5.77 35.20
C LEU A 1109 -34.79 4.28 35.12
N ASP A 1110 -34.64 3.77 33.90
CA ASP A 1110 -33.88 2.54 33.64
C ASP A 1110 -32.36 2.87 33.62
N ALA A 1111 -31.49 1.89 33.89
CA ALA A 1111 -30.05 2.11 33.85
C ALA A 1111 -29.57 2.56 32.46
N MET A 1112 -30.20 2.06 31.39
CA MET A 1112 -29.93 2.50 30.02
C MET A 1112 -30.46 3.93 29.71
N ASP A 1113 -31.31 4.53 30.55
CA ASP A 1113 -31.64 5.95 30.46
C ASP A 1113 -30.51 6.85 30.97
N VAL A 1114 -29.72 6.39 31.96
CA VAL A 1114 -28.56 7.13 32.47
C VAL A 1114 -27.51 7.32 31.37
N PHE A 1115 -27.18 6.24 30.65
CA PHE A 1115 -26.30 6.32 29.48
C PHE A 1115 -26.88 7.18 28.35
N ARG A 1116 -28.20 7.15 28.12
CA ARG A 1116 -28.86 8.03 27.14
C ARG A 1116 -28.78 9.51 27.53
N ILE A 1117 -28.97 9.84 28.80
CA ILE A 1117 -28.83 11.21 29.32
C ILE A 1117 -27.37 11.69 29.19
N ALA A 1118 -26.40 10.84 29.50
CA ALA A 1118 -24.97 11.14 29.32
C ALA A 1118 -24.53 11.18 27.83
N SER A 1119 -25.38 10.72 26.90
CA SER A 1119 -25.10 10.71 25.45
C SER A 1119 -25.56 11.97 24.72
N ASP A 1120 -26.46 12.76 25.31
CA ASP A 1120 -27.02 13.96 24.67
C ASP A 1120 -25.98 15.09 24.75
N PRO A 1121 -25.34 15.52 23.64
CA PRO A 1121 -24.26 16.49 23.70
C PRO A 1121 -24.79 17.85 24.10
N VAL A 1122 -23.96 18.62 24.82
CA VAL A 1122 -24.25 19.99 25.28
C VAL A 1122 -24.62 20.91 24.10
N LYS A 1123 -25.90 20.94 23.75
CA LYS A 1123 -26.55 22.17 23.31
C LYS A 1123 -26.68 23.02 24.55
N ALA A 1124 -25.93 24.11 24.60
CA ALA A 1124 -26.23 25.18 25.53
C ALA A 1124 -27.71 25.53 25.33
N LEU A 1125 -28.52 25.35 26.38
CA LEU A 1125 -29.81 26.00 26.43
C LEU A 1125 -29.52 27.49 26.36
N VAL A 1126 -29.77 28.08 25.19
CA VAL A 1126 -30.03 29.51 25.11
C VAL A 1126 -31.25 29.71 26.00
N ILE A 1127 -31.00 30.16 27.23
CA ILE A 1127 -32.02 30.83 28.02
C ILE A 1127 -32.36 32.04 27.16
N GLU A 1128 -33.53 32.02 26.52
CA GLU A 1128 -34.07 33.21 25.88
C GLU A 1128 -34.05 34.31 26.93
N GLU A 1129 -33.40 35.44 26.62
CA GLU A 1129 -33.31 36.55 27.57
C GLU A 1129 -34.73 36.91 28.01
N PRO A 1130 -35.05 36.85 29.31
CA PRO A 1130 -36.36 37.29 29.76
C PRO A 1130 -36.50 38.76 29.38
N GLU A 1131 -37.57 39.13 28.66
CA GLU A 1131 -37.77 40.48 28.12
C GLU A 1131 -37.51 41.56 29.18
N VAL A 1132 -36.32 42.16 29.15
CA VAL A 1132 -35.98 43.31 29.98
C VAL A 1132 -36.72 44.50 29.40
N LYS A 1133 -37.95 44.72 29.88
CA LYS A 1133 -38.69 45.94 29.59
C LYS A 1133 -37.81 47.15 29.96
N PRO A 1134 -37.58 48.10 29.04
CA PRO A 1134 -36.63 49.18 29.28
C PRO A 1134 -37.21 50.19 30.27
N SER A 1135 -36.88 50.02 31.55
CA SER A 1135 -37.17 51.00 32.59
C SER A 1135 -36.06 51.02 33.64
N LEU A 1136 -35.00 51.79 33.36
CA LEU A 1136 -34.52 52.88 34.24
C LEU A 1136 -33.24 53.51 33.65
N ILE A 1137 -33.31 54.80 33.37
CA ILE A 1137 -32.15 55.63 33.03
C ILE A 1137 -31.36 55.85 34.32
N PHE A 1138 -30.05 55.62 34.29
CA PHE A 1138 -29.12 56.21 35.25
C PHE A 1138 -28.09 57.06 34.53
N ASN A 1139 -28.05 58.34 34.91
CA ASN A 1139 -27.17 59.34 34.33
C ASN A 1139 -25.72 59.09 34.76
N SER A 1140 -24.79 59.35 33.85
CA SER A 1140 -23.37 59.48 34.15
C SER A 1140 -23.11 60.66 35.10
N PRO A 1141 -22.32 60.48 36.19
CA PRO A 1141 -21.66 61.58 36.87
C PRO A 1141 -20.45 62.04 36.06
N GLY A 1142 -20.30 63.35 35.87
CA GLY A 1142 -19.07 63.96 35.35
C GLY A 1142 -18.08 64.32 36.46
N ASP A 1143 -16.97 64.93 36.02
CA ASP A 1143 -16.01 65.74 36.79
C ASP A 1143 -15.30 65.07 37.98
N VAL A 1144 -14.08 64.57 37.72
CA VAL A 1144 -12.78 65.23 38.07
C VAL A 1144 -11.62 64.49 37.37
#